data_AF-A0A522ZM33-F1
#
_entry.id   AF-A0A522ZM33-F1
#
_cell.length_a   1.000
_cell.length_b   1.000
_cell.length_c   1.000
_cell.angle_alpha   90.00
_cell.angle_beta   90.00
_cell.angle_gamma   90.00
#
_symmetry.space_group_name_H-M   'P 1'
#
loop_
_entity.id
_entity.type
_entity.pdbx_description
1 polymer ?
#
loop_
_entity_poly.entity_id
_entity_poly.type
_entity_poly.pdbx_seq_one_letter_code
_entity_poly.pdbx_strand_id
1 'polypeptide(L)'
;MTAERSRIPKFYKLSVHDRMRLMHERGWVDDNDYRALVSGDHTLKVGTADKMIENVVGVMGLPVGLALNFLINGKDYVVPLVVEEPSIVAALSSAAKIVRSAGGFETSSTDPVLIGQVQVCDIQNVARAQAQLVQRKQEILDLANSLHPAMVARGGGAQDLEVHLHHLPDGKGDMLVVHLLVDTRDAMGANLVNTMCEGIASLVEAISGGKVFLRILSNLSDRALARAKVVIPLDKLVDGEYDGEQVRDGVILANDFARVDPYRATTHNKGVMNGIDAVALATGNDWRAIEAAAHAYAARSGRYTSMTRWYKGENGELVGEIELPLKVGTVGGPLQSNPTVALNHRLLGIEHATELAEVMAAVGLAQNFSAIKALSTSGIQQGHMTLHARSVAMAAKVPAELFDTVVERLIASGEIKIWKAQQLLVEVRKQAHAPAATGAEAVGQHKAAGYGKVILLGEHAVVYGSHCIAAPVPLAIQARVQETDAGGVQMVIPRWGVEYRLQRDPAHRDSFQKSLGIIFDRLGLIERSMRIEVYPNVPRAHGLGGSAAMAVAIIRGLDVKYGLHLSDEDVNAIAFECEKIAHGTPSGIDNTMATYGKFLLYRRAQNGEPALMREIKVKKPLPLVIGMSGKESLTARTVGDVREAWQRDPKLYERIFNEIDELTLAAWKALQAWDLPRLGDLMNVCHGVLNGLKVSSWELEELVQIARDAGAAGAKLTGGGGGGSIVALCPDGTQPVMAALRSRGYQCMEVQVG
;
A
#
# COMPACT_ATOMS: atom_id res chain seq x y z
N MET A 1 -22.10 17.26 -10.57
CA MET A 1 -21.50 16.49 -9.45
C MET A 1 -21.20 15.10 -10.01
N THR A 2 -19.99 14.55 -10.15
CA THR A 2 -18.63 14.91 -9.67
C THR A 2 -17.60 14.38 -10.68
N ALA A 3 -16.80 15.26 -11.29
CA ALA A 3 -15.80 14.95 -12.33
C ALA A 3 -14.44 14.42 -11.77
N GLU A 4 -14.44 13.80 -10.60
CA GLU A 4 -13.23 13.37 -9.89
C GLU A 4 -13.33 11.94 -9.34
N ARG A 5 -14.08 11.04 -9.99
CA ARG A 5 -14.38 9.74 -9.41
C ARG A 5 -13.17 8.81 -9.37
N SER A 6 -12.18 8.94 -10.26
CA SER A 6 -11.02 8.02 -10.33
C SER A 6 -9.68 8.59 -9.83
N ARG A 7 -9.62 9.84 -9.37
CA ARG A 7 -8.37 10.52 -8.99
C ARG A 7 -8.15 10.55 -7.48
N ILE A 8 -7.04 9.97 -7.03
CA ILE A 8 -6.55 10.12 -5.66
C ILE A 8 -5.05 10.47 -5.67
N PRO A 9 -4.68 11.71 -5.30
CA PRO A 9 -3.27 12.07 -5.15
C PRO A 9 -2.57 11.19 -4.11
N LYS A 10 -1.38 10.70 -4.46
CA LYS A 10 -0.51 9.93 -3.53
C LYS A 10 -1.18 8.66 -2.94
N PHE A 11 -2.15 8.05 -3.63
CA PHE A 11 -2.81 6.80 -3.20
C PHE A 11 -1.83 5.68 -2.82
N TYR A 12 -0.74 5.54 -3.58
CA TYR A 12 0.32 4.56 -3.33
C TYR A 12 1.08 4.79 -2.01
N LYS A 13 1.01 5.99 -1.41
CA LYS A 13 1.62 6.28 -0.10
C LYS A 13 0.74 5.90 1.09
N LEU A 14 -0.56 5.66 0.85
CA LEU A 14 -1.50 5.25 1.90
C LEU A 14 -1.27 3.79 2.30
N SER A 15 -1.59 3.46 3.56
CA SER A 15 -1.68 2.07 4.01
C SER A 15 -2.81 1.34 3.30
N VAL A 16 -2.79 0.00 3.27
CA VAL A 16 -3.88 -0.79 2.66
C VAL A 16 -5.23 -0.48 3.30
N HIS A 17 -5.26 -0.35 4.63
CA HIS A 17 -6.47 -0.01 5.39
C HIS A 17 -7.01 1.37 5.02
N ASP A 18 -6.14 2.38 4.90
CA ASP A 18 -6.55 3.73 4.51
C ASP A 18 -7.05 3.78 3.06
N ARG A 19 -6.47 2.97 2.16
CA ARG A 19 -6.98 2.82 0.79
C ARG A 19 -8.40 2.25 0.81
N MET A 20 -8.65 1.17 1.56
CA MET A 20 -9.97 0.56 1.69
C MET A 20 -11.01 1.54 2.27
N ARG A 21 -10.64 2.27 3.33
CA ARG A 21 -11.52 3.30 3.91
C ARG A 21 -11.85 4.38 2.89
N LEU A 22 -10.86 4.86 2.15
CA LEU A 22 -11.07 5.89 1.14
C LEU A 22 -11.94 5.41 -0.02
N MET A 23 -11.83 4.15 -0.43
CA MET A 23 -12.73 3.54 -1.42
C MET A 23 -14.19 3.60 -0.95
N HIS A 24 -14.43 3.31 0.33
CA HIS A 24 -15.76 3.37 0.94
C HIS A 24 -16.29 4.80 1.07
N GLU A 25 -15.48 5.73 1.58
CA GLU A 25 -15.84 7.16 1.71
C GLU A 25 -16.17 7.81 0.35
N ARG A 26 -15.54 7.33 -0.73
CA ARG A 26 -15.79 7.77 -2.11
C ARG A 26 -17.02 7.12 -2.75
N GLY A 27 -17.65 6.15 -2.08
CA GLY A 27 -18.76 5.37 -2.61
C GLY A 27 -18.38 4.49 -3.80
N TRP A 28 -17.10 4.06 -3.88
CA TRP A 28 -16.66 3.10 -4.90
C TRP A 28 -17.03 1.66 -4.52
N VAL A 29 -17.16 1.41 -3.22
CA VAL A 29 -17.62 0.15 -2.63
C VAL A 29 -18.67 0.46 -1.58
N ASP A 30 -19.63 -0.45 -1.40
CA ASP A 30 -20.66 -0.31 -0.38
C ASP A 30 -20.19 -0.78 1.02
N ASP A 31 -21.06 -0.69 2.02
CA ASP A 31 -20.75 -1.13 3.39
C ASP A 31 -20.39 -2.62 3.48
N ASN A 32 -21.00 -3.47 2.65
CA ASN A 32 -20.76 -4.91 2.68
C ASN A 32 -19.40 -5.22 2.06
N ASP A 33 -19.09 -4.59 0.94
CA ASP A 33 -17.80 -4.69 0.26
C ASP A 33 -16.66 -4.17 1.14
N TYR A 34 -16.86 -3.04 1.82
CA TYR A 34 -15.86 -2.51 2.75
C TYR A 34 -15.60 -3.47 3.91
N ARG A 35 -16.65 -4.01 4.53
CA ARG A 35 -16.50 -5.02 5.60
C ARG A 35 -15.78 -6.27 5.09
N ALA A 36 -16.15 -6.77 3.91
CA ALA A 36 -15.53 -7.93 3.31
C ALA A 36 -14.04 -7.71 3.00
N LEU A 37 -13.65 -6.51 2.54
CA LEU A 37 -12.25 -6.12 2.32
C LEU A 37 -11.46 -6.06 3.63
N VAL A 38 -12.04 -5.49 4.70
CA VAL A 38 -11.38 -5.37 6.01
C VAL A 38 -11.22 -6.73 6.71
N SER A 39 -12.24 -7.60 6.64
CA SER A 39 -12.20 -8.93 7.26
C SER A 39 -11.42 -9.96 6.42
N GLY A 40 -11.24 -9.71 5.12
CA GLY A 40 -10.70 -10.67 4.18
C GLY A 40 -11.72 -11.71 3.71
N ASP A 41 -13.01 -11.54 4.01
CA ASP A 41 -14.08 -12.47 3.59
C ASP A 41 -14.30 -12.50 2.08
N HIS A 42 -13.87 -11.46 1.36
CA HIS A 42 -13.91 -11.42 -0.10
C HIS A 42 -13.03 -12.50 -0.77
N THR A 43 -12.07 -13.08 -0.05
CA THR A 43 -11.12 -14.07 -0.57
C THR A 43 -11.80 -15.40 -0.89
N LEU A 44 -11.42 -16.01 -2.01
CA LEU A 44 -11.93 -17.33 -2.40
C LEU A 44 -11.58 -18.38 -1.33
N LYS A 45 -12.59 -19.12 -0.88
CA LYS A 45 -12.43 -20.17 0.13
C LYS A 45 -12.27 -21.54 -0.53
N VAL A 46 -11.52 -22.43 0.11
CA VAL A 46 -11.22 -23.79 -0.41
C VAL A 46 -12.49 -24.56 -0.78
N GLY A 47 -13.54 -24.51 0.06
CA GLY A 47 -14.79 -25.22 -0.23
C GLY A 47 -15.56 -24.72 -1.44
N THR A 48 -15.36 -23.46 -1.86
CA THR A 48 -15.90 -22.95 -3.12
C THR A 48 -14.98 -23.29 -4.28
N ALA A 49 -13.66 -23.21 -4.08
CA ALA A 49 -12.66 -23.58 -5.09
C ALA A 49 -12.79 -25.04 -5.53
N ASP A 50 -13.06 -25.97 -4.60
CA ASP A 50 -13.30 -27.40 -4.87
C ASP A 50 -14.51 -27.66 -5.80
N LYS A 51 -15.42 -26.70 -5.91
CA LYS A 51 -16.55 -26.75 -6.85
C LYS A 51 -16.25 -26.08 -8.18
N MET A 52 -15.12 -25.39 -8.31
CA MET A 52 -14.72 -24.67 -9.53
C MET A 52 -13.85 -25.51 -10.44
N ILE A 53 -12.93 -26.31 -9.88
CA ILE A 53 -11.99 -27.16 -10.62
C ILE A 53 -11.76 -28.49 -9.89
N GLU A 54 -11.15 -29.45 -10.55
CA GLU A 54 -10.84 -30.77 -10.00
C GLU A 54 -9.57 -30.76 -9.11
N ASN A 55 -9.48 -31.73 -8.19
CA ASN A 55 -8.28 -32.01 -7.37
C ASN A 55 -7.76 -30.82 -6.54
N VAL A 56 -8.67 -30.04 -5.94
CA VAL A 56 -8.32 -28.86 -5.15
C VAL A 56 -7.70 -29.25 -3.80
N VAL A 57 -6.51 -28.70 -3.53
CA VAL A 57 -5.79 -28.86 -2.24
C VAL A 57 -5.57 -27.52 -1.51
N GLY A 58 -5.98 -26.41 -2.10
CA GLY A 58 -5.79 -25.07 -1.55
C GLY A 58 -6.18 -23.95 -2.52
N VAL A 59 -5.99 -22.71 -2.08
CA VAL A 59 -6.21 -21.49 -2.88
C VAL A 59 -4.92 -20.68 -2.90
N MET A 60 -4.50 -20.26 -4.10
CA MET A 60 -3.35 -19.37 -4.30
C MET A 60 -3.85 -17.93 -4.48
N GLY A 61 -3.44 -17.01 -3.60
CA GLY A 61 -3.78 -15.60 -3.69
C GLY A 61 -2.80 -14.80 -4.56
N LEU A 62 -3.31 -13.84 -5.32
CA LEU A 62 -2.53 -12.84 -6.04
C LEU A 62 -2.89 -11.42 -5.54
N PRO A 63 -1.97 -10.44 -5.59
CA PRO A 63 -2.26 -9.07 -5.18
C PRO A 63 -3.36 -8.44 -6.03
N VAL A 64 -4.29 -7.72 -5.38
CA VAL A 64 -5.27 -6.87 -6.05
C VAL A 64 -4.83 -5.40 -5.90
N GLY A 65 -4.59 -4.74 -7.03
CA GLY A 65 -4.25 -3.32 -7.12
C GLY A 65 -5.31 -2.53 -7.89
N LEU A 66 -5.27 -1.20 -7.76
CA LEU A 66 -6.17 -0.29 -8.49
C LEU A 66 -5.35 0.62 -9.40
N ALA A 67 -5.65 0.57 -10.70
CA ALA A 67 -5.22 1.55 -11.68
C ALA A 67 -6.17 2.75 -11.66
N LEU A 68 -5.61 3.92 -11.36
CA LEU A 68 -6.36 5.17 -11.20
C LEU A 68 -6.27 6.06 -12.44
N ASN A 69 -7.11 7.10 -12.47
CA ASN A 69 -7.11 8.19 -13.47
C ASN A 69 -7.65 7.85 -14.87
N PHE A 70 -8.15 6.64 -15.13
CA PHE A 70 -8.72 6.29 -16.43
C PHE A 70 -9.95 7.16 -16.74
N LEU A 71 -9.92 7.80 -17.90
CA LEU A 71 -11.02 8.54 -18.52
C LEU A 71 -11.24 7.90 -19.89
N ILE A 72 -12.37 7.26 -20.12
CA ILE A 72 -12.66 6.53 -21.35
C ILE A 72 -14.04 6.98 -21.83
N ASN A 73 -14.14 7.49 -23.07
CA ASN A 73 -15.38 8.03 -23.63
C ASN A 73 -16.10 9.02 -22.69
N GLY A 74 -15.32 9.84 -21.97
CA GLY A 74 -15.84 10.82 -20.99
C GLY A 74 -16.28 10.25 -19.63
N LYS A 75 -16.20 8.92 -19.41
CA LYS A 75 -16.52 8.25 -18.15
C LYS A 75 -15.25 7.90 -17.35
N ASP A 76 -15.30 8.14 -16.04
CA ASP A 76 -14.22 7.80 -15.09
C ASP A 76 -14.26 6.33 -14.69
N TYR A 77 -13.09 5.67 -14.73
CA TYR A 77 -12.94 4.30 -14.28
C TYR A 77 -11.86 4.15 -13.21
N VAL A 78 -12.13 3.31 -12.22
CA VAL A 78 -11.15 2.75 -11.29
C VAL A 78 -10.96 1.30 -11.70
N VAL A 79 -9.80 0.98 -12.27
CA VAL A 79 -9.58 -0.33 -12.91
C VAL A 79 -8.91 -1.29 -11.93
N PRO A 80 -9.59 -2.37 -11.50
CA PRO A 80 -8.96 -3.39 -10.66
C PRO A 80 -8.00 -4.25 -11.49
N LEU A 81 -6.87 -4.58 -10.89
CA LEU A 81 -5.78 -5.35 -11.52
C LEU A 81 -5.34 -6.46 -10.57
N VAL A 82 -5.25 -7.69 -11.06
CA VAL A 82 -4.68 -8.82 -10.33
C VAL A 82 -3.40 -9.25 -11.02
N VAL A 83 -2.25 -8.96 -10.40
CA VAL A 83 -0.94 -9.23 -10.99
C VAL A 83 0.15 -9.27 -9.93
N GLU A 84 1.14 -10.14 -10.11
CA GLU A 84 2.31 -10.28 -9.24
C GLU A 84 3.48 -9.42 -9.70
N GLU A 85 3.57 -9.14 -11.00
CA GLU A 85 4.67 -8.36 -11.57
C GLU A 85 4.63 -6.91 -11.05
N PRO A 86 5.70 -6.43 -10.42
CA PRO A 86 5.73 -5.09 -9.90
C PRO A 86 5.68 -4.02 -11.00
N SER A 87 5.36 -2.81 -10.60
CA SER A 87 5.35 -1.58 -11.43
C SER A 87 4.19 -1.47 -12.41
N ILE A 88 3.54 -2.56 -12.82
CA ILE A 88 2.39 -2.54 -13.75
C ILE A 88 1.30 -1.57 -13.29
N VAL A 89 0.84 -1.69 -12.03
CA VAL A 89 -0.23 -0.84 -11.49
C VAL A 89 0.17 0.64 -11.46
N ALA A 90 1.44 0.92 -11.13
CA ALA A 90 1.98 2.28 -11.07
C ALA A 90 2.16 2.89 -12.47
N ALA A 91 2.68 2.09 -13.41
CA ALA A 91 2.84 2.43 -14.81
C ALA A 91 1.49 2.79 -15.45
N LEU A 92 0.48 1.94 -15.29
CA LEU A 92 -0.90 2.20 -15.75
C LEU A 92 -1.47 3.49 -15.17
N SER A 93 -1.37 3.67 -13.84
CA SER A 93 -1.91 4.87 -13.18
C SER A 93 -1.22 6.16 -13.64
N SER A 94 0.08 6.08 -13.93
CA SER A 94 0.88 7.21 -14.43
C SER A 94 0.55 7.53 -15.89
N ALA A 95 0.50 6.51 -16.76
CA ALA A 95 0.11 6.65 -18.16
C ALA A 95 -1.31 7.22 -18.29
N ALA A 96 -2.28 6.64 -17.58
CA ALA A 96 -3.66 7.12 -17.56
C ALA A 96 -3.77 8.57 -17.09
N LYS A 97 -2.92 9.01 -16.14
CA LYS A 97 -2.89 10.41 -15.70
C LYS A 97 -2.42 11.35 -16.81
N ILE A 98 -1.39 10.98 -17.57
CA ILE A 98 -0.90 11.76 -18.72
C ILE A 98 -2.00 11.83 -19.78
N VAL A 99 -2.53 10.68 -20.18
CA VAL A 99 -3.58 10.57 -21.19
C VAL A 99 -4.85 11.34 -20.80
N ARG A 100 -5.28 11.27 -19.54
CA ARG A 100 -6.41 12.05 -19.03
C ARG A 100 -6.18 13.55 -19.22
N SER A 101 -4.97 14.05 -18.99
CA SER A 101 -4.66 15.47 -19.19
C SER A 101 -4.69 15.92 -20.65
N ALA A 102 -4.76 14.95 -21.57
CA ALA A 102 -4.91 15.15 -23.01
C ALA A 102 -6.34 14.86 -23.52
N GLY A 103 -7.30 14.56 -22.64
CA GLY A 103 -8.70 14.29 -23.01
C GLY A 103 -9.18 12.87 -22.72
N GLY A 104 -8.28 11.96 -22.36
CA GLY A 104 -8.62 10.55 -22.07
C GLY A 104 -8.47 9.63 -23.29
N PHE A 105 -9.06 8.45 -23.19
CA PHE A 105 -9.10 7.45 -24.26
C PHE A 105 -10.45 7.51 -24.99
N GLU A 106 -10.40 7.32 -26.30
CA GLU A 106 -11.58 7.07 -27.13
C GLU A 106 -11.63 5.58 -27.48
N THR A 107 -12.75 4.93 -27.22
CA THR A 107 -12.90 3.49 -27.44
C THR A 107 -14.15 3.16 -28.23
N SER A 108 -14.10 2.03 -28.94
CA SER A 108 -15.25 1.43 -29.61
C SER A 108 -15.06 -0.08 -29.72
N SER A 109 -16.15 -0.80 -29.91
CA SER A 109 -16.14 -2.25 -30.08
C SER A 109 -17.10 -2.68 -31.19
N THR A 110 -16.86 -3.85 -31.78
CA THR A 110 -17.84 -4.53 -32.63
C THR A 110 -18.80 -5.37 -31.78
N ASP A 111 -19.84 -5.90 -32.41
CA ASP A 111 -20.75 -6.84 -31.74
C ASP A 111 -19.97 -8.06 -31.20
N PRO A 112 -20.37 -8.64 -30.06
CA PRO A 112 -19.63 -9.71 -29.37
C PRO A 112 -19.88 -11.09 -30.00
N VAL A 113 -19.57 -11.18 -31.29
CA VAL A 113 -19.76 -12.37 -32.13
C VAL A 113 -18.59 -13.34 -31.97
N LEU A 114 -18.92 -14.59 -31.67
CA LEU A 114 -17.98 -15.71 -31.66
C LEU A 114 -18.18 -16.64 -32.85
N ILE A 115 -17.12 -17.36 -33.20
CA ILE A 115 -17.13 -18.37 -34.25
C ILE A 115 -17.20 -19.75 -33.59
N GLY A 116 -18.22 -20.52 -33.90
CA GLY A 116 -18.28 -21.97 -33.67
C GLY A 116 -17.85 -22.73 -34.91
N GLN A 117 -17.00 -23.73 -34.79
CA GLN A 117 -16.52 -24.52 -35.92
C GLN A 117 -17.08 -25.94 -35.88
N VAL A 118 -17.67 -26.36 -36.99
CA VAL A 118 -18.07 -27.75 -37.25
C VAL A 118 -17.25 -28.28 -38.41
N GLN A 119 -16.33 -29.20 -38.10
CA GLN A 119 -15.45 -29.83 -39.09
C GLN A 119 -16.16 -31.02 -39.74
N VAL A 120 -16.21 -31.03 -41.07
CA VAL A 120 -16.78 -32.10 -41.88
C VAL A 120 -15.68 -32.75 -42.73
N CYS A 121 -15.56 -34.06 -42.60
CA CYS A 121 -14.59 -34.92 -43.29
C CYS A 121 -15.30 -35.95 -44.17
N ASP A 122 -14.55 -36.77 -44.91
CA ASP A 122 -15.05 -37.87 -45.73
C ASP A 122 -16.13 -37.46 -46.75
N ILE A 123 -15.97 -36.28 -47.37
CA ILE A 123 -16.96 -35.70 -48.28
C ILE A 123 -16.74 -36.20 -49.71
N GLN A 124 -17.74 -36.88 -50.29
CA GLN A 124 -17.64 -37.39 -51.67
C GLN A 124 -17.64 -36.28 -52.73
N ASN A 125 -18.46 -35.23 -52.54
CA ASN A 125 -18.56 -34.10 -53.46
C ASN A 125 -18.59 -32.78 -52.66
N VAL A 126 -17.41 -32.22 -52.46
CA VAL A 126 -17.19 -31.00 -51.66
C VAL A 126 -17.97 -29.81 -52.19
N ALA A 127 -17.96 -29.57 -53.50
CA ALA A 127 -18.66 -28.45 -54.10
C ALA A 127 -20.18 -28.52 -53.87
N ARG A 128 -20.76 -29.71 -54.01
CA ARG A 128 -22.19 -29.94 -53.71
C ARG A 128 -22.48 -29.75 -52.22
N ALA A 129 -21.64 -30.31 -51.33
CA ALA A 129 -21.81 -30.17 -49.89
C ALA A 129 -21.78 -28.70 -49.45
N GLN A 130 -20.80 -27.93 -49.94
CA GLN A 130 -20.69 -26.50 -49.69
C GLN A 130 -21.93 -25.73 -50.16
N ALA A 131 -22.36 -25.96 -51.41
CA ALA A 131 -23.55 -25.29 -51.96
C ALA A 131 -24.83 -25.63 -51.16
N GLN A 132 -25.00 -26.88 -50.74
CA GLN A 132 -26.16 -27.32 -49.95
C GLN A 132 -26.18 -26.73 -48.54
N LEU A 133 -25.02 -26.66 -47.86
CA LEU A 133 -24.92 -26.04 -46.54
C LEU A 133 -25.24 -24.54 -46.59
N VAL A 134 -24.78 -23.83 -47.62
CA VAL A 134 -25.14 -22.42 -47.84
C VAL A 134 -26.61 -22.26 -48.18
N GLN A 135 -27.17 -23.11 -49.06
CA GLN A 135 -28.58 -23.06 -49.45
C GLN A 135 -29.53 -23.31 -48.27
N ARG A 136 -29.14 -24.22 -47.36
CA ARG A 136 -29.92 -24.58 -46.16
C ARG A 136 -29.45 -23.86 -44.90
N LYS A 137 -28.72 -22.75 -45.04
CA LYS A 137 -28.20 -21.93 -43.92
C LYS A 137 -29.28 -21.61 -42.88
N GLN A 138 -30.46 -21.15 -43.31
CA GLN A 138 -31.51 -20.74 -42.37
C GLN A 138 -31.97 -21.90 -41.47
N GLU A 139 -32.13 -23.09 -42.02
CA GLU A 139 -32.51 -24.28 -41.26
C GLU A 139 -31.47 -24.63 -40.18
N ILE A 140 -30.18 -24.47 -40.50
CA ILE A 140 -29.08 -24.70 -39.55
C ILE A 140 -29.11 -23.63 -38.45
N LEU A 141 -29.32 -22.36 -38.80
CA LEU A 141 -29.42 -21.26 -37.83
C LEU A 141 -30.62 -21.43 -36.90
N ASP A 142 -31.78 -21.81 -37.44
CA ASP A 142 -32.99 -22.04 -36.66
C ASP A 142 -32.79 -23.19 -35.66
N LEU A 143 -32.17 -24.29 -36.09
CA LEU A 143 -31.82 -25.40 -35.21
C LEU A 143 -30.84 -24.96 -34.11
N ALA A 144 -29.76 -24.26 -34.47
CA ALA A 144 -28.80 -23.74 -33.49
C ALA A 144 -29.46 -22.83 -32.45
N ASN A 145 -30.32 -21.92 -32.89
CA ASN A 145 -31.04 -20.97 -32.04
C ASN A 145 -32.08 -21.66 -31.13
N SER A 146 -32.68 -22.77 -31.58
CA SER A 146 -33.64 -23.54 -30.78
C SER A 146 -33.03 -24.15 -29.51
N LEU A 147 -31.71 -24.36 -29.49
CA LEU A 147 -30.98 -24.93 -28.35
C LEU A 147 -30.77 -23.92 -27.22
N HIS A 148 -30.84 -22.61 -27.52
CA HIS A 148 -30.63 -21.53 -26.56
C HIS A 148 -31.70 -20.41 -26.66
N PRO A 149 -32.98 -20.72 -26.43
CA PRO A 149 -34.08 -19.76 -26.61
C PRO A 149 -33.96 -18.54 -25.70
N ALA A 150 -33.40 -18.69 -24.50
CA ALA A 150 -33.17 -17.59 -23.56
C ALA A 150 -32.11 -16.58 -24.04
N MET A 151 -31.16 -16.99 -24.88
CA MET A 151 -30.21 -16.06 -25.51
C MET A 151 -30.87 -15.30 -26.64
N VAL A 152 -31.63 -16.00 -27.49
CA VAL A 152 -32.39 -15.41 -28.60
C VAL A 152 -33.39 -14.37 -28.08
N ALA A 153 -34.09 -14.68 -26.97
CA ALA A 153 -35.00 -13.75 -26.31
C ALA A 153 -34.31 -12.46 -25.80
N ARG A 154 -33.00 -12.51 -25.55
CA ARG A 154 -32.17 -11.35 -25.17
C ARG A 154 -31.51 -10.67 -26.38
N GLY A 155 -31.91 -11.05 -27.59
CA GLY A 155 -31.42 -10.52 -28.87
C GLY A 155 -30.15 -11.18 -29.40
N GLY A 156 -29.53 -12.12 -28.67
CA GLY A 156 -28.34 -12.85 -29.15
C GLY A 156 -28.68 -14.02 -30.07
N GLY A 157 -27.75 -14.96 -30.19
CA GLY A 157 -27.93 -16.22 -30.92
C GLY A 157 -27.08 -16.32 -32.18
N ALA A 158 -27.25 -17.41 -32.92
CA ALA A 158 -26.61 -17.63 -34.22
C ALA A 158 -27.20 -16.67 -35.26
N GLN A 159 -26.35 -15.82 -35.81
CA GLN A 159 -26.70 -14.75 -36.76
C GLN A 159 -26.35 -15.12 -38.20
N ASP A 160 -25.25 -15.84 -38.40
CA ASP A 160 -24.74 -16.19 -39.73
C ASP A 160 -24.03 -17.55 -39.72
N LEU A 161 -23.77 -18.07 -40.92
CA LEU A 161 -23.05 -19.30 -41.19
C LEU A 161 -22.15 -19.08 -42.41
N GLU A 162 -20.86 -19.31 -42.24
CA GLU A 162 -19.87 -19.34 -43.33
C GLU A 162 -19.37 -20.77 -43.56
N VAL A 163 -18.95 -21.10 -44.78
CA VAL A 163 -18.44 -22.42 -45.12
C VAL A 163 -17.08 -22.32 -45.81
N HIS A 164 -16.05 -22.83 -45.14
CA HIS A 164 -14.67 -22.75 -45.58
C HIS A 164 -14.17 -24.10 -46.07
N LEU A 165 -13.51 -24.11 -47.23
CA LEU A 165 -12.85 -25.29 -47.77
C LEU A 165 -11.35 -25.18 -47.49
N HIS A 166 -10.79 -26.21 -46.86
CA HIS A 166 -9.35 -26.33 -46.65
C HIS A 166 -8.82 -27.60 -47.32
N HIS A 167 -7.76 -27.41 -48.11
CA HIS A 167 -7.02 -28.50 -48.73
C HIS A 167 -5.87 -28.89 -47.80
N LEU A 168 -5.84 -30.15 -47.36
CA LEU A 168 -4.74 -30.63 -46.54
C LEU A 168 -3.45 -30.74 -47.38
N PRO A 169 -2.28 -30.39 -46.82
CA PRO A 169 -1.01 -30.76 -47.40
C PRO A 169 -0.93 -32.29 -47.58
N ASP A 170 -0.20 -32.75 -48.60
CA ASP A 170 0.08 -34.16 -48.87
C ASP A 170 -1.11 -35.01 -49.38
N GLY A 171 -2.18 -34.39 -49.88
CA GLY A 171 -3.27 -35.12 -50.56
C GLY A 171 -4.14 -35.98 -49.66
N LYS A 172 -4.15 -35.70 -48.34
CA LYS A 172 -4.95 -36.41 -47.33
C LYS A 172 -6.46 -36.10 -47.34
N GLY A 173 -6.94 -35.51 -48.43
CA GLY A 173 -8.34 -35.13 -48.64
C GLY A 173 -8.65 -33.68 -48.27
N ASP A 174 -9.84 -33.26 -48.67
CA ASP A 174 -10.39 -31.94 -48.40
C ASP A 174 -11.20 -31.95 -47.11
N MET A 175 -11.12 -30.88 -46.33
CA MET A 175 -11.96 -30.66 -45.16
C MET A 175 -12.82 -29.42 -45.34
N LEU A 176 -14.11 -29.56 -45.02
CA LEU A 176 -15.05 -28.45 -45.03
C LEU A 176 -15.31 -28.04 -43.58
N VAL A 177 -15.18 -26.76 -43.28
CA VAL A 177 -15.37 -26.22 -41.93
C VAL A 177 -16.52 -25.21 -41.98
N VAL A 178 -17.59 -25.53 -41.27
CA VAL A 178 -18.73 -24.62 -41.10
C VAL A 178 -18.43 -23.71 -39.91
N HIS A 179 -18.45 -22.40 -40.13
CA HIS A 179 -18.36 -21.38 -39.10
C HIS A 179 -19.76 -20.89 -38.77
N LEU A 180 -20.21 -21.12 -37.55
CA LEU A 180 -21.43 -20.54 -36.99
C LEU A 180 -21.06 -19.21 -36.30
N LEU A 181 -21.61 -18.09 -36.77
CA LEU A 181 -21.39 -16.78 -36.16
C LEU A 181 -22.45 -16.53 -35.10
N VAL A 182 -22.05 -16.45 -33.83
CA VAL A 182 -22.97 -16.42 -32.68
C VAL A 182 -22.72 -15.16 -31.85
N ASP A 183 -23.74 -14.30 -31.74
CA ASP A 183 -23.74 -13.19 -30.78
C ASP A 183 -24.08 -13.72 -29.40
N THR A 184 -23.08 -13.68 -28.52
CA THR A 184 -23.18 -14.23 -27.17
C THR A 184 -23.48 -13.20 -26.10
N ARG A 185 -23.77 -11.95 -26.51
CA ARG A 185 -24.07 -10.82 -25.62
C ARG A 185 -23.00 -10.70 -24.52
N ASP A 186 -23.44 -10.61 -23.27
CA ASP A 186 -22.58 -10.43 -22.10
C ASP A 186 -21.87 -11.70 -21.62
N ALA A 187 -22.17 -12.87 -22.19
CA ALA A 187 -21.49 -14.10 -21.83
C ALA A 187 -20.19 -14.24 -22.62
N MET A 188 -19.14 -14.84 -22.04
CA MET A 188 -17.95 -15.19 -22.80
C MET A 188 -18.29 -16.14 -23.96
N GLY A 189 -19.21 -17.09 -23.74
CA GLY A 189 -19.92 -17.79 -24.82
C GLY A 189 -19.40 -19.18 -25.22
N ALA A 190 -18.29 -19.67 -24.66
CA ALA A 190 -17.67 -20.94 -25.06
C ALA A 190 -18.63 -22.15 -25.01
N ASN A 191 -19.23 -22.43 -23.84
CA ASN A 191 -20.14 -23.57 -23.68
C ASN A 191 -21.37 -23.45 -24.59
N LEU A 192 -21.88 -22.23 -24.78
CA LEU A 192 -23.06 -22.00 -25.60
C LEU A 192 -22.78 -22.27 -27.08
N VAL A 193 -21.67 -21.76 -27.59
CA VAL A 193 -21.27 -22.00 -28.99
C VAL A 193 -21.00 -23.48 -29.21
N ASN A 194 -20.35 -24.16 -28.26
CA ASN A 194 -20.11 -25.61 -28.35
C ASN A 194 -21.41 -26.40 -28.41
N THR A 195 -22.38 -26.10 -27.54
CA THR A 195 -23.70 -26.75 -27.57
C THR A 195 -24.43 -26.51 -28.89
N MET A 196 -24.35 -25.30 -29.46
CA MET A 196 -24.90 -25.04 -30.80
C MET A 196 -24.21 -25.88 -31.87
N CYS A 197 -22.87 -25.94 -31.88
CA CYS A 197 -22.10 -26.76 -32.81
C CYS A 197 -22.42 -28.26 -32.67
N GLU A 198 -22.60 -28.74 -31.45
CA GLU A 198 -23.02 -30.13 -31.16
C GLU A 198 -24.42 -30.42 -31.70
N GLY A 199 -25.38 -29.54 -31.44
CA GLY A 199 -26.76 -29.77 -31.85
C GLY A 199 -27.00 -29.67 -33.36
N ILE A 200 -26.20 -28.89 -34.11
CA ILE A 200 -26.32 -28.84 -35.58
C ILE A 200 -25.58 -29.99 -36.29
N ALA A 201 -24.75 -30.76 -35.58
CA ALA A 201 -23.82 -31.72 -36.19
C ALA A 201 -24.54 -32.74 -37.10
N SER A 202 -25.60 -33.39 -36.61
CA SER A 202 -26.33 -34.40 -37.39
C SER A 202 -27.03 -33.81 -38.62
N LEU A 203 -27.50 -32.56 -38.54
CA LEU A 203 -28.08 -31.86 -39.68
C LEU A 203 -27.00 -31.54 -40.72
N VAL A 204 -25.83 -31.07 -40.28
CA VAL A 204 -24.68 -30.81 -41.14
C VAL A 204 -24.19 -32.09 -41.84
N GLU A 205 -24.13 -33.24 -41.15
CA GLU A 205 -23.83 -34.54 -41.77
C GLU A 205 -24.86 -34.92 -42.83
N ALA A 206 -26.16 -34.80 -42.51
CA ALA A 206 -27.24 -35.14 -43.44
C ALA A 206 -27.24 -34.27 -44.70
N ILE A 207 -26.88 -32.98 -44.58
CA ILE A 207 -26.80 -32.05 -45.71
C ILE A 207 -25.55 -32.29 -46.55
N SER A 208 -24.41 -32.48 -45.90
CA SER A 208 -23.11 -32.58 -46.58
C SER A 208 -22.81 -33.97 -47.16
N GLY A 209 -23.41 -35.02 -46.58
CA GLY A 209 -23.05 -36.41 -46.87
C GLY A 209 -21.66 -36.81 -46.36
N GLY A 210 -21.02 -35.97 -45.53
CA GLY A 210 -19.76 -36.25 -44.85
C GLY A 210 -19.95 -36.65 -43.39
N LYS A 211 -18.84 -36.73 -42.64
CA LYS A 211 -18.82 -37.03 -41.20
C LYS A 211 -18.32 -35.83 -40.41
N VAL A 212 -19.05 -35.46 -39.36
CA VAL A 212 -18.66 -34.38 -38.46
C VAL A 212 -17.69 -34.90 -37.40
N PHE A 213 -16.55 -34.21 -37.25
CA PHE A 213 -15.52 -34.56 -36.28
C PHE A 213 -15.46 -33.57 -35.11
N LEU A 214 -14.83 -32.40 -35.30
CA LEU A 214 -14.76 -31.36 -34.27
C LEU A 214 -15.99 -30.45 -34.29
N ARG A 215 -16.46 -30.09 -33.09
CA ARG A 215 -17.59 -29.18 -32.81
C ARG A 215 -17.16 -28.28 -31.66
N ILE A 216 -16.51 -27.17 -31.98
CA ILE A 216 -15.78 -26.39 -30.97
C ILE A 216 -15.73 -24.92 -31.36
N LEU A 217 -15.77 -24.02 -30.39
CA LEU A 217 -15.49 -22.60 -30.66
C LEU A 217 -14.07 -22.39 -31.21
N SER A 218 -13.91 -21.31 -31.98
CA SER A 218 -12.61 -20.72 -32.29
C SER A 218 -12.26 -19.65 -31.25
N ASN A 219 -11.08 -19.73 -30.65
CA ASN A 219 -10.56 -18.66 -29.79
C ASN A 219 -10.04 -17.46 -30.59
N LEU A 220 -9.76 -17.60 -31.89
CA LEU A 220 -9.51 -16.44 -32.75
C LEU A 220 -10.84 -15.70 -32.95
N SER A 221 -11.15 -14.83 -31.98
CA SER A 221 -12.40 -14.07 -31.86
C SER A 221 -12.35 -12.77 -32.66
N ASP A 222 -11.88 -12.85 -33.91
CA ASP A 222 -11.63 -11.70 -34.79
C ASP A 222 -12.90 -10.93 -35.24
N ARG A 223 -14.09 -11.41 -34.84
CA ARG A 223 -15.38 -10.73 -34.99
C ARG A 223 -15.79 -9.91 -33.76
N ALA A 224 -15.12 -10.10 -32.63
CA ALA A 224 -15.31 -9.35 -31.39
C ALA A 224 -14.08 -8.46 -31.13
N LEU A 225 -13.92 -7.41 -31.92
CA LEU A 225 -12.80 -6.48 -31.86
C LEU A 225 -13.11 -5.31 -30.92
N ALA A 226 -12.18 -4.99 -30.05
CA ALA A 226 -12.17 -3.75 -29.29
C ALA A 226 -11.03 -2.84 -29.76
N ARG A 227 -11.32 -1.54 -29.76
CA ARG A 227 -10.42 -0.48 -30.23
C ARG A 227 -10.26 0.56 -29.14
N ALA A 228 -9.04 1.06 -28.99
CA ALA A 228 -8.76 2.25 -28.21
C ALA A 228 -7.82 3.19 -28.98
N LYS A 229 -8.05 4.49 -28.81
CA LYS A 229 -7.24 5.56 -29.38
C LYS A 229 -6.91 6.59 -28.31
N VAL A 230 -5.70 7.15 -28.42
CA VAL A 230 -5.25 8.28 -27.61
C VAL A 230 -4.53 9.30 -28.48
N VAL A 231 -4.68 10.57 -28.13
CA VAL A 231 -4.01 11.70 -28.77
C VAL A 231 -3.35 12.52 -27.66
N ILE A 232 -2.02 12.65 -27.69
CA ILE A 232 -1.24 13.29 -26.61
C ILE A 232 -0.44 14.48 -27.17
N PRO A 233 -0.79 15.72 -26.79
CA PRO A 233 -0.03 16.92 -27.12
C PRO A 233 1.40 16.89 -26.55
N LEU A 234 2.32 17.58 -27.23
CA LEU A 234 3.76 17.58 -26.90
C LEU A 234 4.04 18.12 -25.48
N ASP A 235 3.30 19.14 -25.03
CA ASP A 235 3.48 19.73 -23.70
C ASP A 235 3.15 18.75 -22.55
N LYS A 236 2.37 17.69 -22.85
CA LYS A 236 2.04 16.62 -21.88
C LYS A 236 3.04 15.46 -21.88
N LEU A 237 3.95 15.41 -22.86
CA LEU A 237 4.92 14.32 -23.02
C LEU A 237 6.26 14.57 -22.35
N VAL A 238 6.56 15.82 -21.98
CA VAL A 238 7.83 16.22 -21.34
C VAL A 238 8.16 15.30 -20.16
N ASP A 239 9.37 14.77 -20.13
CA ASP A 239 9.82 13.82 -19.11
C ASP A 239 11.28 14.06 -18.72
N GLY A 240 11.49 14.69 -17.56
CA GLY A 240 12.83 15.04 -17.09
C GLY A 240 13.54 15.99 -18.04
N GLU A 241 14.65 15.52 -18.62
CA GLU A 241 15.47 16.27 -19.58
C GLU A 241 15.00 16.12 -21.03
N TYR A 242 14.06 15.21 -21.31
CA TYR A 242 13.54 14.97 -22.66
C TYR A 242 12.35 15.87 -22.96
N ASP A 243 12.42 16.61 -24.06
CA ASP A 243 11.29 17.39 -24.54
C ASP A 243 10.19 16.50 -25.15
N GLY A 244 9.01 17.09 -25.38
CA GLY A 244 7.87 16.34 -25.89
C GLY A 244 8.08 15.73 -27.28
N GLU A 245 8.91 16.36 -28.13
CA GLU A 245 9.18 15.86 -29.48
C GLU A 245 10.10 14.65 -29.45
N GLN A 246 11.16 14.70 -28.64
CA GLN A 246 12.06 13.59 -28.40
C GLN A 246 11.33 12.38 -27.84
N VAL A 247 10.43 12.60 -26.87
CA VAL A 247 9.60 11.52 -26.31
C VAL A 247 8.67 10.94 -27.38
N ARG A 248 7.95 11.77 -28.14
CA ARG A 248 7.06 11.34 -29.24
C ARG A 248 7.84 10.49 -30.24
N ASP A 249 8.94 11.02 -30.78
CA ASP A 249 9.68 10.39 -31.86
C ASP A 249 10.37 9.11 -31.40
N GLY A 250 10.85 9.08 -30.15
CA GLY A 250 11.36 7.86 -29.53
C GLY A 250 10.29 6.77 -29.35
N VAL A 251 9.06 7.15 -28.98
CA VAL A 251 7.93 6.21 -28.88
C VAL A 251 7.55 5.64 -30.25
N ILE A 252 7.49 6.47 -31.29
CA ILE A 252 7.21 6.06 -32.66
C ILE A 252 8.30 5.09 -33.16
N LEU A 253 9.57 5.44 -32.96
CA LEU A 253 10.70 4.61 -33.36
C LEU A 253 10.69 3.24 -32.67
N ALA A 254 10.35 3.21 -31.37
CA ALA A 254 10.20 1.95 -30.63
C ALA A 254 9.04 1.09 -31.16
N ASN A 255 7.93 1.71 -31.59
CA ASN A 255 6.82 1.00 -32.24
C ASN A 255 7.23 0.46 -33.62
N ASP A 256 7.92 1.24 -34.43
CA ASP A 256 8.41 0.80 -35.74
C ASP A 256 9.37 -0.38 -35.64
N PHE A 257 10.25 -0.40 -34.63
CA PHE A 257 11.07 -1.57 -34.33
C PHE A 257 10.21 -2.82 -34.04
N ALA A 258 9.17 -2.69 -33.21
CA ALA A 258 8.23 -3.76 -32.92
C ALA A 258 7.39 -4.19 -34.13
N ARG A 259 7.21 -3.33 -35.14
CA ARG A 259 6.45 -3.66 -36.36
C ARG A 259 7.24 -4.55 -37.32
N VAL A 260 8.55 -4.38 -37.37
CA VAL A 260 9.42 -5.06 -38.34
C VAL A 260 10.10 -6.30 -37.78
N ASP A 261 10.38 -6.35 -36.47
CA ASP A 261 11.09 -7.46 -35.82
C ASP A 261 10.16 -8.27 -34.88
N PRO A 262 9.85 -9.54 -35.19
CA PRO A 262 9.05 -10.41 -34.34
C PRO A 262 9.61 -10.60 -32.92
N TYR A 263 10.93 -10.55 -32.72
CA TYR A 263 11.53 -10.64 -31.38
C TYR A 263 11.13 -9.44 -30.52
N ARG A 264 11.19 -8.24 -31.10
CA ARG A 264 10.71 -7.04 -30.43
C ARG A 264 9.20 -7.03 -30.30
N ALA A 265 8.46 -7.41 -31.34
CA ALA A 265 7.00 -7.49 -31.33
C ALA A 265 6.49 -8.37 -30.17
N THR A 266 7.16 -9.50 -29.91
CA THR A 266 6.80 -10.42 -28.82
C THR A 266 6.86 -9.71 -27.47
N THR A 267 7.96 -9.00 -27.21
CA THR A 267 8.14 -8.25 -25.96
C THR A 267 7.19 -7.05 -25.87
N HIS A 268 6.94 -6.38 -27.00
CA HIS A 268 6.03 -5.25 -27.11
C HIS A 268 4.59 -5.64 -26.78
N ASN A 269 4.13 -6.76 -27.33
CA ASN A 269 2.79 -7.29 -27.11
C ASN A 269 2.66 -7.90 -25.70
N LYS A 270 3.70 -8.57 -25.16
CA LYS A 270 3.73 -8.95 -23.74
C LYS A 270 3.45 -7.75 -22.82
N GLY A 271 4.02 -6.59 -23.16
CA GLY A 271 3.74 -5.34 -22.46
C GLY A 271 2.27 -4.91 -22.51
N VAL A 272 1.58 -5.10 -23.63
CA VAL A 272 0.12 -4.87 -23.74
C VAL A 272 -0.62 -5.83 -22.79
N MET A 273 -0.29 -7.12 -22.87
CA MET A 273 -0.99 -8.19 -22.15
C MET A 273 -0.78 -8.12 -20.64
N ASN A 274 0.35 -7.60 -20.15
CA ASN A 274 0.54 -7.27 -18.73
C ASN A 274 -0.62 -6.46 -18.12
N GLY A 275 -1.21 -5.54 -18.89
CA GLY A 275 -2.37 -4.77 -18.44
C GLY A 275 -3.68 -5.53 -18.64
N ILE A 276 -3.87 -6.11 -19.82
CA ILE A 276 -5.11 -6.80 -20.21
C ILE A 276 -5.37 -8.01 -19.33
N ASP A 277 -4.38 -8.87 -19.13
CA ASP A 277 -4.50 -10.09 -18.33
C ASP A 277 -4.77 -9.77 -16.86
N ALA A 278 -4.18 -8.70 -16.35
CA ALA A 278 -4.43 -8.25 -14.98
C ALA A 278 -5.90 -7.85 -14.77
N VAL A 279 -6.53 -7.22 -15.77
CA VAL A 279 -7.97 -6.93 -15.75
C VAL A 279 -8.78 -8.21 -15.97
N ALA A 280 -8.34 -9.12 -16.85
CA ALA A 280 -9.03 -10.39 -17.12
C ALA A 280 -9.15 -11.22 -15.84
N LEU A 281 -8.03 -11.39 -15.14
CA LEU A 281 -7.96 -12.03 -13.83
C LEU A 281 -8.86 -11.34 -12.80
N ALA A 282 -8.79 -10.01 -12.69
CA ALA A 282 -9.58 -9.24 -11.74
C ALA A 282 -11.10 -9.39 -11.96
N THR A 283 -11.51 -9.59 -13.21
CA THR A 283 -12.91 -9.71 -13.63
C THR A 283 -13.37 -11.15 -13.85
N GLY A 284 -12.51 -12.13 -13.56
CA GLY A 284 -12.83 -13.56 -13.67
C GLY A 284 -12.96 -14.07 -15.10
N ASN A 285 -12.34 -13.42 -16.07
CA ASN A 285 -12.31 -13.82 -17.47
C ASN A 285 -11.17 -14.81 -17.77
N ASP A 286 -11.35 -15.63 -18.82
CA ASP A 286 -10.30 -16.55 -19.27
C ASP A 286 -9.22 -15.79 -20.05
N TRP A 287 -8.12 -15.46 -19.36
CA TRP A 287 -7.00 -14.76 -19.97
C TRP A 287 -6.29 -15.59 -21.06
N ARG A 288 -6.38 -16.93 -21.05
CA ARG A 288 -5.73 -17.78 -22.07
C ARG A 288 -6.43 -17.63 -23.41
N ALA A 289 -7.76 -17.55 -23.39
CA ALA A 289 -8.54 -17.29 -24.60
C ALA A 289 -8.21 -15.91 -25.20
N ILE A 290 -8.09 -14.89 -24.34
CA ILE A 290 -7.73 -13.52 -24.74
C ILE A 290 -6.31 -13.49 -25.33
N GLU A 291 -5.33 -14.06 -24.64
CA GLU A 291 -3.94 -14.15 -25.09
C GLU A 291 -3.82 -14.86 -26.44
N ALA A 292 -4.44 -16.03 -26.58
CA ALA A 292 -4.43 -16.80 -27.82
C ALA A 292 -5.00 -16.00 -29.00
N ALA A 293 -6.13 -15.31 -28.78
CA ALA A 293 -6.78 -14.49 -29.79
C ALA A 293 -5.92 -13.30 -30.20
N ALA A 294 -5.42 -12.54 -29.21
CA ALA A 294 -4.62 -11.35 -29.43
C ALA A 294 -3.33 -11.69 -30.18
N HIS A 295 -2.59 -12.71 -29.74
CA HIS A 295 -1.35 -13.13 -30.37
C HIS A 295 -1.54 -13.72 -31.77
N ALA A 296 -2.60 -14.50 -32.01
CA ALA A 296 -2.95 -14.97 -33.35
C ALA A 296 -3.31 -13.81 -34.28
N TYR A 297 -4.09 -12.84 -33.79
CA TYR A 297 -4.47 -11.65 -34.55
C TYR A 297 -3.26 -10.76 -34.89
N ALA A 298 -2.26 -10.69 -34.00
CA ALA A 298 -1.00 -10.01 -34.25
C ALA A 298 -0.16 -10.67 -35.38
N ALA A 299 -0.48 -11.90 -35.79
CA ALA A 299 0.16 -12.61 -36.90
C ALA A 299 -0.72 -12.73 -38.16
N ARG A 300 -1.92 -12.14 -38.18
CA ARG A 300 -2.92 -12.32 -39.26
C ARG A 300 -2.43 -11.97 -40.67
N SER A 301 -1.42 -11.10 -40.79
CA SER A 301 -0.83 -10.72 -42.07
C SER A 301 0.32 -11.64 -42.53
N GLY A 302 0.47 -12.82 -41.91
CA GLY A 302 1.53 -13.78 -42.23
C GLY A 302 2.87 -13.55 -41.53
N ARG A 303 3.00 -12.46 -40.75
CA ARG A 303 4.16 -12.20 -39.87
C ARG A 303 3.67 -11.62 -38.56
N TYR A 304 4.18 -12.14 -37.45
CA TYR A 304 3.90 -11.63 -36.12
C TYR A 304 4.43 -10.19 -35.95
N THR A 305 3.57 -9.25 -35.57
CA THR A 305 3.86 -7.81 -35.48
C THR A 305 3.24 -7.16 -34.24
N SER A 306 3.40 -5.84 -34.08
CA SER A 306 2.85 -5.07 -32.95
C SER A 306 1.32 -5.02 -32.97
N MET A 307 0.68 -5.17 -31.81
CA MET A 307 -0.77 -4.96 -31.62
C MET A 307 -1.18 -3.49 -31.64
N THR A 308 -0.24 -2.57 -31.40
CA THR A 308 -0.49 -1.14 -31.32
C THR A 308 0.19 -0.40 -32.46
N ARG A 309 -0.32 0.79 -32.80
CA ARG A 309 0.31 1.72 -33.72
C ARG A 309 0.57 3.04 -33.01
N TRP A 310 1.78 3.56 -33.13
CA TRP A 310 2.13 4.88 -32.64
C TRP A 310 2.67 5.71 -33.80
N TYR A 311 2.11 6.90 -33.99
CA TYR A 311 2.47 7.78 -35.11
C TYR A 311 2.30 9.25 -34.76
N LYS A 312 2.86 10.12 -35.60
CA LYS A 312 2.73 11.57 -35.47
C LYS A 312 1.42 12.03 -36.10
N GLY A 313 0.60 12.73 -35.33
CA GLY A 313 -0.63 13.35 -35.81
C GLY A 313 -0.38 14.60 -36.64
N GLU A 314 -1.45 15.16 -37.20
CA GLU A 314 -1.37 16.28 -38.15
C GLU A 314 -0.81 17.56 -37.51
N ASN A 315 -1.08 17.80 -36.22
CA ASN A 315 -0.57 18.98 -35.50
C ASN A 315 0.71 18.66 -34.71
N GLY A 316 1.33 17.51 -34.97
CA GLY A 316 2.59 17.08 -34.36
C GLY A 316 2.46 16.35 -33.02
N GLU A 317 1.25 16.07 -32.57
CA GLU A 317 0.94 15.26 -31.39
C GLU A 317 1.33 13.78 -31.56
N LEU A 318 1.44 13.05 -30.45
CA LEU A 318 1.60 11.60 -30.46
C LEU A 318 0.22 10.93 -30.50
N VAL A 319 -0.04 10.10 -31.51
CA VAL A 319 -1.27 9.33 -31.63
C VAL A 319 -0.96 7.85 -31.43
N GLY A 320 -1.73 7.21 -30.54
CA GLY A 320 -1.66 5.79 -30.24
C GLY A 320 -2.97 5.09 -30.53
N GLU A 321 -2.92 3.93 -31.18
CA GLU A 321 -4.08 3.12 -31.51
C GLU A 321 -3.82 1.65 -31.17
N ILE A 322 -4.87 0.94 -30.77
CA ILE A 322 -4.86 -0.51 -30.59
C ILE A 322 -6.16 -1.10 -31.16
N GLU A 323 -6.06 -2.24 -31.81
CA GLU A 323 -7.20 -3.06 -32.25
C GLU A 323 -6.84 -4.53 -32.03
N LEU A 324 -7.65 -5.22 -31.23
CA LEU A 324 -7.43 -6.63 -30.95
C LEU A 324 -8.76 -7.36 -30.62
N PRO A 325 -8.81 -8.69 -30.83
CA PRO A 325 -9.90 -9.53 -30.35
C PRO A 325 -9.97 -9.51 -28.83
N LEU A 326 -11.11 -9.12 -28.27
CA LEU A 326 -11.35 -9.07 -26.83
C LEU A 326 -12.75 -9.59 -26.52
N LYS A 327 -12.95 -10.90 -26.69
CA LYS A 327 -14.17 -11.54 -26.21
C LYS A 327 -14.09 -11.83 -24.72
N VAL A 328 -14.84 -11.06 -23.96
CA VAL A 328 -14.98 -11.19 -22.51
C VAL A 328 -16.44 -11.39 -22.11
N GLY A 329 -16.67 -11.67 -20.84
CA GLY A 329 -17.99 -11.77 -20.25
C GLY A 329 -18.13 -10.97 -18.94
N THR A 330 -19.34 -10.47 -18.71
CA THR A 330 -19.79 -9.85 -17.46
C THR A 330 -20.83 -10.71 -16.75
N VAL A 331 -21.22 -11.84 -17.35
CA VAL A 331 -22.05 -12.87 -16.73
C VAL A 331 -21.39 -14.24 -16.84
N GLY A 332 -21.69 -15.13 -15.90
CA GLY A 332 -21.21 -16.51 -15.90
C GLY A 332 -20.81 -17.01 -14.52
N GLY A 333 -20.30 -18.25 -14.48
CA GLY A 333 -19.87 -18.93 -13.25
C GLY A 333 -18.88 -18.13 -12.39
N PRO A 334 -17.84 -17.49 -12.94
CA PRO A 334 -16.81 -16.79 -12.15
C PRO A 334 -17.34 -15.66 -11.26
N LEU A 335 -18.35 -14.88 -11.71
CA LEU A 335 -18.96 -13.82 -10.89
C LEU A 335 -19.70 -14.40 -9.68
N GLN A 336 -20.30 -15.59 -9.81
CA GLN A 336 -21.06 -16.22 -8.74
C GLN A 336 -20.16 -17.02 -7.79
N SER A 337 -19.02 -17.53 -8.28
CA SER A 337 -18.14 -18.41 -7.52
C SER A 337 -17.02 -17.68 -6.78
N ASN A 338 -16.61 -16.48 -7.22
CA ASN A 338 -15.53 -15.72 -6.58
C ASN A 338 -16.01 -14.34 -6.08
N PRO A 339 -16.11 -14.12 -4.75
CA PRO A 339 -16.59 -12.84 -4.20
C PRO A 339 -15.72 -11.64 -4.59
N THR A 340 -14.41 -11.83 -4.76
CA THR A 340 -13.51 -10.75 -5.19
C THR A 340 -13.82 -10.31 -6.62
N VAL A 341 -14.16 -11.25 -7.51
CA VAL A 341 -14.57 -10.93 -8.89
C VAL A 341 -15.85 -10.09 -8.89
N ALA A 342 -16.85 -10.49 -8.11
CA ALA A 342 -18.11 -9.74 -8.01
C ALA A 342 -17.89 -8.31 -7.49
N LEU A 343 -17.02 -8.14 -6.47
CA LEU A 343 -16.63 -6.83 -5.95
C LEU A 343 -15.94 -5.98 -7.03
N ASN A 344 -15.00 -6.56 -7.77
CA ASN A 344 -14.27 -5.87 -8.82
C ASN A 344 -15.18 -5.39 -9.97
N HIS A 345 -16.20 -6.16 -10.35
CA HIS A 345 -17.20 -5.74 -11.32
C HIS A 345 -18.01 -4.53 -10.82
N ARG A 346 -18.46 -4.54 -9.56
CA ARG A 346 -19.14 -3.38 -8.93
C ARG A 346 -18.23 -2.15 -8.89
N LEU A 347 -16.97 -2.32 -8.51
CA LEU A 347 -15.97 -1.26 -8.47
C LEU A 347 -15.73 -0.63 -9.84
N LEU A 348 -15.63 -1.47 -10.88
CA LEU A 348 -15.39 -1.02 -12.24
C LEU A 348 -16.61 -0.28 -12.82
N GLY A 349 -17.83 -0.66 -12.43
CA GLY A 349 -19.06 0.04 -12.78
C GLY A 349 -19.40 -0.04 -14.27
N ILE A 350 -19.18 -1.21 -14.87
CA ILE A 350 -19.53 -1.53 -16.26
C ILE A 350 -20.92 -2.18 -16.34
N GLU A 351 -21.60 -1.98 -17.47
CA GLU A 351 -22.93 -2.51 -17.76
C GLU A 351 -22.88 -3.68 -18.75
N HIS A 352 -21.96 -3.64 -19.71
CA HIS A 352 -21.89 -4.61 -20.81
C HIS A 352 -20.49 -5.20 -21.01
N ALA A 353 -20.41 -6.40 -21.59
CA ALA A 353 -19.14 -7.04 -21.91
C ALA A 353 -18.34 -6.29 -22.99
N THR A 354 -19.01 -5.59 -23.90
CA THR A 354 -18.36 -4.71 -24.88
C THR A 354 -17.67 -3.52 -24.21
N GLU A 355 -18.30 -2.93 -23.20
CA GLU A 355 -17.70 -1.87 -22.39
C GLU A 355 -16.46 -2.37 -21.62
N LEU A 356 -16.50 -3.59 -21.07
CA LEU A 356 -15.31 -4.21 -20.46
C LEU A 356 -14.18 -4.40 -21.48
N ALA A 357 -14.50 -4.89 -22.69
CA ALA A 357 -13.53 -5.07 -23.76
C ALA A 357 -12.87 -3.73 -24.16
N GLU A 358 -13.65 -2.66 -24.23
CA GLU A 358 -13.15 -1.31 -24.48
C GLU A 358 -12.22 -0.81 -23.37
N VAL A 359 -12.59 -1.02 -22.10
CA VAL A 359 -11.72 -0.71 -20.95
C VAL A 359 -10.40 -1.49 -21.05
N MET A 360 -10.45 -2.78 -21.38
CA MET A 360 -9.25 -3.62 -21.53
C MET A 360 -8.37 -3.15 -22.70
N ALA A 361 -8.94 -2.75 -23.83
CA ALA A 361 -8.19 -2.16 -24.94
C ALA A 361 -7.47 -0.87 -24.51
N ALA A 362 -8.16 0.02 -23.79
CA ALA A 362 -7.55 1.25 -23.26
C ALA A 362 -6.43 0.95 -22.25
N VAL A 363 -6.61 -0.03 -21.37
CA VAL A 363 -5.58 -0.49 -20.42
C VAL A 363 -4.37 -1.07 -21.15
N GLY A 364 -4.57 -1.90 -22.17
CA GLY A 364 -3.50 -2.45 -23.00
C GLY A 364 -2.70 -1.36 -23.71
N LEU A 365 -3.38 -0.36 -24.29
CA LEU A 365 -2.73 0.80 -24.92
C LEU A 365 -1.96 1.66 -23.91
N ALA A 366 -2.54 1.91 -22.73
CA ALA A 366 -1.89 2.65 -21.65
C ALA A 366 -0.63 1.95 -21.13
N GLN A 367 -0.69 0.63 -20.97
CA GLN A 367 0.45 -0.16 -20.51
C GLN A 367 1.58 -0.15 -21.55
N ASN A 368 1.20 -0.29 -22.82
CA ASN A 368 2.15 -0.20 -23.92
C ASN A 368 2.84 1.17 -23.96
N PHE A 369 2.07 2.26 -23.88
CA PHE A 369 2.59 3.63 -23.81
C PHE A 369 3.59 3.79 -22.66
N SER A 370 3.25 3.33 -21.45
CA SER A 370 4.16 3.45 -20.31
C SER A 370 5.46 2.70 -20.53
N ALA A 371 5.41 1.50 -21.12
CA ALA A 371 6.60 0.68 -21.36
C ALA A 371 7.52 1.30 -22.41
N ILE A 372 6.97 1.74 -23.54
CA ILE A 372 7.77 2.31 -24.64
C ILE A 372 8.28 3.72 -24.31
N LYS A 373 7.52 4.55 -23.58
CA LYS A 373 7.98 5.84 -23.06
C LYS A 373 9.18 5.68 -22.13
N ALA A 374 9.12 4.70 -21.21
CA ALA A 374 10.24 4.43 -20.32
C ALA A 374 11.48 3.92 -21.07
N LEU A 375 11.30 3.16 -22.15
CA LEU A 375 12.40 2.68 -23.00
C LEU A 375 13.03 3.76 -23.88
N SER A 376 12.26 4.78 -24.27
CA SER A 376 12.74 5.88 -25.12
C SER A 376 13.40 7.02 -24.34
N THR A 377 13.27 7.06 -23.01
CA THR A 377 13.79 8.13 -22.15
C THR A 377 14.84 7.60 -21.16
N SER A 378 14.46 7.36 -19.91
CA SER A 378 15.36 7.05 -18.79
C SER A 378 15.73 5.56 -18.65
N GLY A 379 15.19 4.68 -19.50
CA GLY A 379 15.29 3.23 -19.38
C GLY A 379 14.42 2.66 -18.24
N ILE A 380 13.99 1.40 -18.37
CA ILE A 380 13.08 0.74 -17.41
C ILE A 380 13.71 0.53 -16.02
N GLN A 381 15.04 0.46 -15.94
CA GLN A 381 15.75 -0.06 -14.76
C GLN A 381 15.57 0.80 -13.50
N GLN A 382 15.60 2.14 -13.58
CA GLN A 382 15.54 2.98 -12.36
C GLN A 382 14.22 2.82 -11.56
N GLY A 383 13.08 2.68 -12.23
CA GLY A 383 11.79 2.44 -11.57
C GLY A 383 11.56 0.98 -11.13
N HIS A 384 12.06 0.02 -11.91
CA HIS A 384 11.95 -1.42 -11.62
C HIS A 384 12.81 -1.86 -10.44
N MET A 385 13.98 -1.23 -10.25
CA MET A 385 14.96 -1.63 -9.22
C MET A 385 14.39 -1.60 -7.81
N THR A 386 13.58 -0.59 -7.48
CA THR A 386 13.00 -0.46 -6.13
C THR A 386 12.06 -1.62 -5.81
N LEU A 387 11.21 -2.00 -6.76
CA LEU A 387 10.24 -3.07 -6.57
C LEU A 387 10.84 -4.47 -6.75
N HIS A 388 11.82 -4.61 -7.63
CA HIS A 388 12.62 -5.82 -7.74
C HIS A 388 13.38 -6.09 -6.42
N ALA A 389 13.95 -5.05 -5.81
CA ALA A 389 14.59 -5.16 -4.51
C ALA A 389 13.62 -5.60 -3.41
N ARG A 390 12.39 -5.08 -3.40
CA ARG A 390 11.32 -5.54 -2.50
C ARG A 390 11.01 -7.03 -2.71
N SER A 391 10.84 -7.47 -3.95
CA SER A 391 10.56 -8.88 -4.27
C SER A 391 11.68 -9.81 -3.80
N VAL A 392 12.94 -9.40 -4.02
CA VAL A 392 14.12 -10.13 -3.54
C VAL A 392 14.21 -10.16 -2.01
N ALA A 393 13.87 -9.06 -1.33
CA ALA A 393 13.81 -9.03 0.13
C ALA A 393 12.71 -9.96 0.68
N MET A 394 11.55 -10.07 0.02
CA MET A 394 10.51 -11.03 0.40
C MET A 394 10.99 -12.47 0.22
N ALA A 395 11.60 -12.79 -0.92
CA ALA A 395 12.15 -14.12 -1.18
C ALA A 395 13.27 -14.50 -0.19
N ALA A 396 14.04 -13.50 0.27
CA ALA A 396 15.03 -13.64 1.33
C ALA A 396 14.42 -13.78 2.74
N LYS A 397 13.08 -13.75 2.87
CA LYS A 397 12.33 -13.82 4.13
C LYS A 397 12.75 -12.75 5.13
N VAL A 398 13.00 -11.54 4.63
CA VAL A 398 13.32 -10.39 5.49
C VAL A 398 12.10 -10.08 6.37
N PRO A 399 12.24 -10.00 7.71
CA PRO A 399 11.14 -9.64 8.60
C PRO A 399 10.60 -8.25 8.28
N ALA A 400 9.29 -8.04 8.47
CA ALA A 400 8.61 -6.77 8.16
C ALA A 400 9.32 -5.54 8.77
N GLU A 401 9.86 -5.67 9.99
CA GLU A 401 10.58 -4.63 10.72
C GLU A 401 11.88 -4.15 10.05
N LEU A 402 12.52 -5.03 9.29
CA LEU A 402 13.81 -4.78 8.63
C LEU A 402 13.66 -4.69 7.11
N PHE A 403 12.44 -4.85 6.61
CA PHE A 403 12.16 -5.04 5.19
C PHE A 403 12.62 -3.86 4.35
N ASP A 404 12.15 -2.66 4.68
CA ASP A 404 12.49 -1.47 3.91
C ASP A 404 13.98 -1.12 4.02
N THR A 405 14.60 -1.28 5.20
CA THR A 405 16.05 -1.07 5.41
C THR A 405 16.90 -2.01 4.55
N VAL A 406 16.54 -3.30 4.49
CA VAL A 406 17.26 -4.26 3.64
C VAL A 406 17.03 -3.92 2.18
N VAL A 407 15.81 -3.55 1.77
CA VAL A 407 15.49 -3.12 0.39
C VAL A 407 16.32 -1.91 -0.03
N GLU A 408 16.39 -0.86 0.79
CA GLU A 408 17.18 0.34 0.51
C GLU A 408 18.67 0.01 0.37
N ARG A 409 19.23 -0.79 1.27
CA ARG A 409 20.63 -1.23 1.17
C ARG A 409 20.88 -2.12 -0.04
N LEU A 410 19.88 -2.90 -0.46
CA LEU A 410 19.95 -3.75 -1.65
C LEU A 410 19.95 -2.92 -2.94
N ILE A 411 19.20 -1.81 -2.96
CA ILE A 411 19.22 -0.84 -4.07
C ILE A 411 20.56 -0.11 -4.08
N ALA A 412 21.00 0.40 -2.93
CA ALA A 412 22.24 1.14 -2.78
C ALA A 412 23.48 0.29 -3.10
N SER A 413 23.44 -1.03 -2.85
CA SER A 413 24.53 -1.94 -3.19
C SER A 413 24.65 -2.20 -4.70
N GLY A 414 23.61 -1.90 -5.50
CA GLY A 414 23.51 -2.30 -6.90
C GLY A 414 23.37 -3.81 -7.12
N GLU A 415 23.42 -4.63 -6.07
CA GLU A 415 23.40 -6.10 -6.12
C GLU A 415 22.07 -6.65 -5.60
N ILE A 416 21.03 -6.63 -6.45
CA ILE A 416 19.68 -7.11 -6.11
C ILE A 416 19.60 -8.64 -6.25
N LYS A 417 20.16 -9.37 -5.28
CA LYS A 417 20.17 -10.84 -5.22
C LYS A 417 19.72 -11.36 -3.85
N ILE A 418 19.10 -12.55 -3.80
CA ILE A 418 18.58 -13.14 -2.56
C ILE A 418 19.69 -13.32 -1.52
N TRP A 419 20.86 -13.84 -1.93
CA TRP A 419 22.00 -14.01 -1.04
C TRP A 419 22.49 -12.67 -0.47
N LYS A 420 22.43 -11.58 -1.27
CA LYS A 420 22.80 -10.24 -0.81
C LYS A 420 21.78 -9.69 0.17
N ALA A 421 20.49 -9.89 -0.08
CA ALA A 421 19.44 -9.53 0.87
C ALA A 421 19.57 -10.31 2.19
N GLN A 422 19.96 -11.58 2.15
CA GLN A 422 20.26 -12.38 3.34
C GLN A 422 21.52 -11.88 4.07
N GLN A 423 22.59 -11.55 3.33
CA GLN A 423 23.79 -10.95 3.91
C GLN A 423 23.47 -9.61 4.59
N LEU A 424 22.77 -8.72 3.89
CA LEU A 424 22.34 -7.43 4.42
C LEU A 424 21.41 -7.61 5.61
N LEU A 425 20.52 -8.60 5.60
CA LEU A 425 19.72 -8.95 6.77
C LEU A 425 20.59 -9.35 7.97
N VAL A 426 21.64 -10.15 7.77
CA VAL A 426 22.59 -10.52 8.83
C VAL A 426 23.38 -9.32 9.32
N GLU A 427 23.81 -8.43 8.42
CA GLU A 427 24.54 -7.20 8.77
C GLU A 427 23.66 -6.21 9.54
N VAL A 428 22.42 -5.99 9.06
CA VAL A 428 21.41 -5.17 9.73
C VAL A 428 21.06 -5.78 11.09
N ARG A 429 20.94 -7.11 11.19
CA ARG A 429 20.75 -7.80 12.48
C ARG A 429 21.94 -7.68 13.41
N LYS A 430 23.18 -7.80 12.91
CA LYS A 430 24.41 -7.61 13.70
C LYS A 430 24.57 -6.17 14.18
N GLN A 431 24.16 -5.19 13.39
CA GLN A 431 24.12 -3.79 13.80
C GLN A 431 22.98 -3.53 14.81
N ALA A 432 21.87 -4.26 14.71
CA ALA A 432 20.77 -4.22 15.68
C ALA A 432 21.04 -5.03 16.97
N HIS A 433 21.96 -5.99 16.94
CA HIS A 433 22.32 -6.89 18.06
C HIS A 433 23.79 -6.75 18.52
N ALA A 434 24.49 -5.69 18.11
CA ALA A 434 25.82 -5.44 18.66
C ALA A 434 25.67 -5.23 20.19
N PRO A 435 26.35 -6.03 21.03
CA PRO A 435 26.35 -5.81 22.46
C PRO A 435 26.92 -4.42 22.73
N ALA A 436 26.33 -3.69 23.67
CA ALA A 436 27.02 -2.56 24.29
C ALA A 436 28.39 -3.07 24.72
N ALA A 437 29.45 -2.59 24.07
CA ALA A 437 30.80 -3.08 24.30
C ALA A 437 31.12 -2.92 25.78
N THR A 438 31.30 -4.05 26.46
CA THR A 438 31.96 -4.13 27.76
C THR A 438 33.41 -3.70 27.55
N GLY A 439 33.69 -2.44 27.85
CA GLY A 439 35.03 -1.87 27.83
C GLY A 439 35.04 -0.70 28.79
N ALA A 440 35.78 -0.83 29.89
CA ALA A 440 35.91 0.12 30.98
C ALA A 440 36.70 1.40 30.60
N GLU A 441 36.49 1.92 29.39
CA GLU A 441 37.11 3.16 28.88
C GLU A 441 36.09 3.98 28.08
N ALA A 442 35.00 4.44 28.71
CA ALA A 442 34.09 5.41 28.09
C ALA A 442 33.30 6.24 29.11
N VAL A 443 33.95 6.71 30.19
CA VAL A 443 33.33 7.70 31.10
C VAL A 443 33.35 9.12 30.50
N GLY A 444 33.76 9.30 29.24
CA GLY A 444 34.01 10.61 28.62
C GLY A 444 33.13 11.06 27.44
N GLN A 445 32.17 10.26 26.92
CA GLN A 445 31.53 10.58 25.62
C GLN A 445 29.98 10.42 25.57
N HIS A 446 29.26 10.81 26.62
CA HIS A 446 27.79 10.89 26.61
C HIS A 446 27.23 12.30 26.33
N LYS A 447 27.91 13.13 25.52
CA LYS A 447 27.56 14.56 25.43
C LYS A 447 26.35 14.92 24.54
N ALA A 448 25.94 14.11 23.56
CA ALA A 448 24.87 14.47 22.59
C ALA A 448 23.65 13.53 22.64
N ALA A 449 23.05 13.36 23.82
CA ALA A 449 21.90 12.50 24.03
C ALA A 449 20.77 13.19 24.81
N GLY A 450 19.54 12.83 24.50
CA GLY A 450 18.33 13.17 25.25
C GLY A 450 17.72 11.92 25.88
N TYR A 451 17.27 12.06 27.12
CA TYR A 451 16.59 10.99 27.85
C TYR A 451 15.11 10.93 27.45
N GLY A 452 14.54 9.73 27.42
CA GLY A 452 13.09 9.56 27.35
C GLY A 452 12.48 9.72 28.73
N LYS A 453 11.15 9.57 28.84
CA LYS A 453 10.44 9.59 30.11
C LYS A 453 9.54 8.37 30.28
N VAL A 454 9.36 7.99 31.53
CA VAL A 454 8.22 7.18 32.00
C VAL A 454 7.61 7.89 33.20
N ILE A 455 6.28 8.04 33.21
CA ILE A 455 5.57 8.64 34.33
C ILE A 455 5.00 7.48 35.15
N LEU A 456 5.41 7.39 36.42
CA LEU A 456 4.85 6.42 37.34
C LEU A 456 3.47 6.89 37.82
N LEU A 457 3.35 8.14 38.28
CA LEU A 457 2.07 8.73 38.69
C LEU A 457 2.06 10.24 38.40
N GLY A 458 0.88 10.82 38.18
CA GLY A 458 0.69 12.26 38.02
C GLY A 458 0.54 12.76 36.57
N GLU A 459 0.46 11.87 35.58
CA GLU A 459 0.16 12.27 34.20
C GLU A 459 -1.23 12.92 34.08
N HIS A 460 -1.38 13.79 33.09
CA HIS A 460 -2.51 14.72 32.91
C HIS A 460 -2.70 15.74 34.04
N ALA A 461 -2.69 15.34 35.31
CA ALA A 461 -2.86 16.22 36.47
C ALA A 461 -1.72 17.23 36.62
N VAL A 462 -0.48 16.86 36.27
CA VAL A 462 0.69 17.76 36.31
C VAL A 462 0.54 19.00 35.42
N VAL A 463 -0.27 18.94 34.37
CA VAL A 463 -0.59 20.11 33.54
C VAL A 463 -1.40 21.14 34.33
N TYR A 464 -2.16 20.70 35.32
CA TYR A 464 -3.07 21.54 36.13
C TYR A 464 -2.48 21.94 37.49
N GLY A 465 -1.24 21.55 37.79
CA GLY A 465 -0.54 21.97 39.01
C GLY A 465 -0.17 20.86 39.98
N SER A 466 -0.64 19.63 39.73
CA SER A 466 -0.36 18.48 40.59
C SER A 466 1.09 18.01 40.47
N HIS A 467 1.51 17.22 41.44
CA HIS A 467 2.77 16.51 41.46
C HIS A 467 2.78 15.37 40.44
N CYS A 468 3.99 15.02 39.99
CA CYS A 468 4.26 13.91 39.09
C CYS A 468 5.54 13.20 39.51
N ILE A 469 5.52 11.88 39.51
CA ILE A 469 6.72 11.04 39.68
C ILE A 469 7.12 10.56 38.29
N ALA A 470 8.26 11.06 37.80
CA ALA A 470 8.76 10.72 36.48
C ALA A 470 10.19 10.23 36.54
N ALA A 471 10.50 9.24 35.71
CA ALA A 471 11.79 8.62 35.62
C ALA A 471 12.35 8.70 34.19
N PRO A 472 13.69 8.78 34.06
CA PRO A 472 14.34 8.85 32.77
C PRO A 472 14.39 7.46 32.11
N VAL A 473 14.17 7.42 30.80
CA VAL A 473 14.53 6.26 29.98
C VAL A 473 15.88 6.58 29.32
N PRO A 474 16.97 5.91 29.72
CA PRO A 474 18.32 6.28 29.31
C PRO A 474 18.54 6.18 27.80
N LEU A 475 19.33 7.12 27.27
CA LEU A 475 19.81 7.15 25.88
C LEU A 475 18.71 6.99 24.82
N ALA A 476 17.51 7.54 25.07
CA ALA A 476 16.37 7.37 24.19
C ALA A 476 16.64 7.91 22.79
N ILE A 477 17.34 9.05 22.66
CA ILE A 477 17.70 9.63 21.37
C ILE A 477 19.12 10.19 21.44
N GLN A 478 19.91 9.92 20.40
CA GLN A 478 21.23 10.52 20.20
C GLN A 478 21.24 11.32 18.91
N ALA A 479 22.06 12.38 18.86
CA ALA A 479 22.26 13.14 17.62
C ALA A 479 23.75 13.30 17.32
N ARG A 480 24.09 13.27 16.03
CA ARG A 480 25.42 13.55 15.50
C ARG A 480 25.32 14.67 14.49
N VAL A 481 26.16 15.69 14.64
CA VAL A 481 26.20 16.85 13.73
C VAL A 481 27.50 16.83 12.94
N GLN A 482 27.40 16.98 11.62
CA GLN A 482 28.51 17.07 10.69
C GLN A 482 28.35 18.33 9.82
N GLU A 483 29.46 19.00 9.48
CA GLU A 483 29.43 20.09 8.50
C GLU A 483 29.39 19.51 7.09
N THR A 484 28.71 20.21 6.18
CA THR A 484 28.56 19.78 4.80
C THR A 484 28.60 20.96 3.86
N ASP A 485 29.08 20.75 2.63
CA ASP A 485 29.08 21.79 1.59
C ASP A 485 27.74 21.91 0.84
N ALA A 486 26.75 21.08 1.18
CA ALA A 486 25.49 20.90 0.44
C ALA A 486 24.46 22.05 0.57
N GLY A 487 24.81 23.18 1.19
CA GLY A 487 23.93 24.35 1.36
C GLY A 487 22.74 24.12 2.30
N GLY A 488 22.79 24.65 3.52
CA GLY A 488 21.70 24.60 4.51
C GLY A 488 21.70 23.35 5.40
N VAL A 489 20.66 23.24 6.25
CA VAL A 489 20.57 22.19 7.27
C VAL A 489 19.80 20.97 6.74
N GLN A 490 20.48 19.84 6.65
CA GLN A 490 19.90 18.53 6.37
C GLN A 490 19.77 17.74 7.68
N MET A 491 18.63 17.10 7.90
CA MET A 491 18.43 16.22 9.03
C MET A 491 18.00 14.83 8.54
N VAL A 492 18.68 13.81 9.02
CA VAL A 492 18.46 12.42 8.66
C VAL A 492 18.10 11.65 9.92
N ILE A 493 17.03 10.87 9.87
CA ILE A 493 16.67 9.92 10.93
C ILE A 493 16.71 8.53 10.30
N PRO A 494 17.89 7.87 10.24
CA PRO A 494 18.07 6.64 9.46
C PRO A 494 17.09 5.52 9.85
N ARG A 495 16.83 5.36 11.16
CA ARG A 495 15.91 4.33 11.67
C ARG A 495 14.45 4.55 11.28
N TRP A 496 14.07 5.78 10.94
CA TRP A 496 12.71 6.13 10.51
C TRP A 496 12.59 6.36 9.00
N GLY A 497 13.68 6.25 8.24
CA GLY A 497 13.69 6.48 6.79
C GLY A 497 13.33 7.93 6.41
N VAL A 498 13.65 8.89 7.28
CA VAL A 498 13.24 10.28 7.10
C VAL A 498 14.45 11.17 6.80
N GLU A 499 14.37 11.90 5.69
CA GLU A 499 15.32 12.96 5.31
C GLU A 499 14.56 14.29 5.20
N TYR A 500 14.99 15.28 5.98
CA TYR A 500 14.44 16.64 5.96
C TYR A 500 15.52 17.63 5.55
N ARG A 501 15.12 18.63 4.77
CA ARG A 501 15.90 19.85 4.58
C ARG A 501 15.15 21.00 5.23
N LEU A 502 15.78 21.67 6.18
CA LEU A 502 15.15 22.78 6.89
C LEU A 502 14.93 23.96 5.94
N GLN A 503 13.68 24.44 5.86
CA GLN A 503 13.36 25.64 5.11
C GLN A 503 13.90 26.88 5.82
N ARG A 504 14.63 27.72 5.07
CA ARG A 504 15.23 28.95 5.62
C ARG A 504 14.16 29.96 6.03
N ASP A 505 13.11 30.10 5.21
CA ASP A 505 11.97 30.99 5.50
C ASP A 505 11.05 30.41 6.59
N PRO A 506 10.90 31.11 7.74
CA PRO A 506 9.99 30.70 8.82
C PRO A 506 8.52 30.53 8.40
N ALA A 507 8.05 31.25 7.38
CA ALA A 507 6.65 31.20 6.92
C ALA A 507 6.29 29.86 6.23
N HIS A 508 7.28 29.16 5.68
CA HIS A 508 7.10 27.92 4.92
C HIS A 508 7.44 26.66 5.73
N ARG A 509 7.74 26.79 7.03
CA ARG A 509 8.03 25.67 7.93
C ARG A 509 6.74 24.98 8.38
N ASP A 510 6.67 23.65 8.25
CA ASP A 510 5.64 22.83 8.91
C ASP A 510 5.84 22.81 10.45
N SER A 511 4.90 22.24 11.21
CA SER A 511 4.95 22.24 12.68
C SER A 511 6.23 21.61 13.26
N PHE A 512 6.79 20.62 12.57
CA PHE A 512 8.02 19.94 12.96
C PHE A 512 9.26 20.79 12.65
N GLN A 513 9.28 21.42 11.48
CA GLN A 513 10.32 22.37 11.07
C GLN A 513 10.28 23.67 11.89
N LYS A 514 9.13 24.07 12.44
CA LYS A 514 9.01 25.21 13.36
C LYS A 514 9.78 24.96 14.65
N SER A 515 9.60 23.82 15.30
CA SER A 515 10.34 23.45 16.52
C SER A 515 11.85 23.33 16.27
N LEU A 516 12.27 22.71 15.16
CA LEU A 516 13.69 22.65 14.79
C LEU A 516 14.25 24.03 14.46
N GLY A 517 13.51 24.85 13.70
CA GLY A 517 13.89 26.19 13.32
C GLY A 517 14.25 27.08 14.51
N ILE A 518 13.51 26.97 15.61
CA ILE A 518 13.79 27.73 16.85
C ILE A 518 15.14 27.37 17.45
N ILE A 519 15.51 26.09 17.43
CA ILE A 519 16.83 25.66 17.90
C ILE A 519 17.92 26.38 17.09
N PHE A 520 17.79 26.43 15.77
CA PHE A 520 18.77 27.15 14.92
C PHE A 520 18.72 28.66 15.05
N ASP A 521 17.52 29.24 15.16
CA ASP A 521 17.30 30.67 15.29
C ASP A 521 17.88 31.17 16.63
N ARG A 522 17.65 30.42 17.72
CA ARG A 522 18.15 30.76 19.07
C ARG A 522 19.66 30.58 19.20
N LEU A 523 20.23 29.59 18.53
CA LEU A 523 21.66 29.32 18.53
C LEU A 523 22.42 30.10 17.44
N GLY A 524 21.74 30.84 16.57
CA GLY A 524 22.36 31.63 15.50
C GLY A 524 23.03 30.77 14.41
N LEU A 525 22.52 29.56 14.15
CA LEU A 525 23.15 28.57 13.29
C LEU A 525 22.44 28.35 11.93
N ILE A 526 21.41 29.14 11.62
CA ILE A 526 20.54 28.88 10.46
C ILE A 526 21.24 29.03 9.09
N GLU A 527 22.23 29.91 8.99
CA GLU A 527 22.98 30.13 7.75
C GLU A 527 24.07 29.07 7.50
N ARG A 528 24.32 28.19 8.47
CA ARG A 528 25.34 27.15 8.33
C ARG A 528 24.81 25.94 7.57
N SER A 529 25.71 25.30 6.84
CA SER A 529 25.43 24.07 6.11
C SER A 529 25.90 22.86 6.92
N MET A 530 24.96 22.00 7.31
CA MET A 530 25.25 20.86 8.19
C MET A 530 24.27 19.71 7.97
N ARG A 531 24.72 18.50 8.30
CA ARG A 531 23.94 17.27 8.35
C ARG A 531 23.81 16.82 9.80
N ILE A 532 22.57 16.60 10.23
CA ILE A 532 22.23 16.15 11.58
C ILE A 532 21.63 14.75 11.48
N GLU A 533 22.32 13.78 12.04
CA GLU A 533 21.86 12.40 12.08
C GLU A 533 21.30 12.09 13.46
N VAL A 534 20.02 11.72 13.53
CA VAL A 534 19.34 11.38 14.76
C VAL A 534 19.17 9.88 14.85
N TYR A 535 19.60 9.31 15.97
CA TYR A 535 19.56 7.88 16.27
C TYR A 535 18.57 7.64 17.41
N PRO A 536 17.29 7.37 17.12
CA PRO A 536 16.31 7.05 18.14
C PRO A 536 16.50 5.58 18.58
N ASN A 537 16.77 5.37 19.86
CA ASN A 537 16.81 4.05 20.50
C ASN A 537 15.43 3.63 21.04
N VAL A 538 14.48 4.55 21.08
CA VAL A 538 13.07 4.30 21.39
C VAL A 538 12.19 4.37 20.12
N PRO A 539 11.15 3.53 19.99
CA PRO A 539 10.18 3.60 18.88
C PRO A 539 9.40 4.93 18.85
N ARG A 540 8.94 5.35 17.65
CA ARG A 540 8.29 6.65 17.42
C ARG A 540 6.89 6.72 18.03
N ALA A 541 6.53 7.86 18.64
CA ALA A 541 5.16 8.19 19.07
C ALA A 541 4.48 7.27 20.12
N HIS A 542 5.26 6.66 21.02
CA HIS A 542 4.75 5.76 22.08
C HIS A 542 4.55 6.40 23.47
N GLY A 543 4.51 7.73 23.58
CA GLY A 543 4.26 8.42 24.86
C GLY A 543 5.48 8.53 25.80
N LEU A 544 6.69 8.19 25.33
CA LEU A 544 7.94 8.18 26.11
C LEU A 544 8.77 9.48 25.99
N GLY A 545 8.18 10.60 25.60
CA GLY A 545 8.87 11.91 25.53
C GLY A 545 9.84 12.07 24.35
N GLY A 546 9.59 11.41 23.23
CA GLY A 546 10.49 11.40 22.07
C GLY A 546 10.73 12.76 21.40
N SER A 547 9.77 13.69 21.45
CA SER A 547 9.93 15.06 20.90
C SER A 547 10.96 15.86 21.68
N ALA A 548 10.78 15.96 23.00
CA ALA A 548 11.69 16.64 23.90
C ALA A 548 13.09 15.99 23.92
N ALA A 549 13.16 14.65 23.93
CA ALA A 549 14.42 13.92 23.85
C ALA A 549 15.20 14.23 22.56
N MET A 550 14.51 14.39 21.44
CA MET A 550 15.13 14.73 20.16
C MET A 550 15.62 16.18 20.15
N ALA A 551 14.84 17.12 20.66
CA ALA A 551 15.26 18.51 20.80
C ALA A 551 16.53 18.61 21.64
N VAL A 552 16.57 17.97 22.82
CA VAL A 552 17.76 17.95 23.69
C VAL A 552 18.96 17.31 23.00
N ALA A 553 18.78 16.17 22.33
CA ALA A 553 19.87 15.49 21.63
C ALA A 553 20.47 16.39 20.54
N ILE A 554 19.62 17.10 19.78
CA ILE A 554 20.07 18.03 18.73
C ILE A 554 20.77 19.25 19.33
N ILE A 555 20.19 19.90 20.35
CA ILE A 555 20.80 21.06 21.01
C ILE A 555 22.20 20.69 21.53
N ARG A 556 22.30 19.56 22.23
CA ARG A 556 23.58 19.05 22.75
C ARG A 556 24.55 18.64 21.63
N GLY A 557 24.05 18.07 20.54
CA GLY A 557 24.87 17.76 19.36
C GLY A 557 25.45 19.01 18.69
N LEU A 558 24.67 20.09 18.64
CA LEU A 558 25.11 21.40 18.14
C LEU A 558 26.11 22.05 19.09
N ASP A 559 25.86 22.00 20.40
CA ASP A 559 26.79 22.48 21.44
C ASP A 559 28.15 21.78 21.35
N VAL A 560 28.16 20.45 21.20
CA VAL A 560 29.40 19.66 21.04
C VAL A 560 30.14 20.04 19.75
N LYS A 561 29.43 20.23 18.64
CA LYS A 561 30.06 20.51 17.33
C LYS A 561 30.58 21.94 17.23
N TYR A 562 29.86 22.91 17.78
CA TYR A 562 30.16 24.34 17.64
C TYR A 562 30.77 24.98 18.89
N GLY A 563 30.90 24.24 19.99
CA GLY A 563 31.49 24.73 21.23
C GLY A 563 30.70 25.89 21.83
N LEU A 564 29.38 25.76 21.93
CA LEU A 564 28.49 26.85 22.36
C LEU A 564 28.51 27.06 23.89
N HIS A 565 29.00 26.09 24.66
CA HIS A 565 29.11 26.09 26.12
C HIS A 565 27.75 26.27 26.82
N LEU A 566 26.71 25.63 26.31
CA LEU A 566 25.36 25.69 26.89
C LEU A 566 25.30 24.96 28.25
N SER A 567 24.69 25.58 29.26
CA SER A 567 24.35 24.90 30.51
C SER A 567 23.12 23.99 30.34
N ASP A 568 22.92 23.03 31.24
CA ASP A 568 21.68 22.22 31.22
C ASP A 568 20.42 23.09 31.40
N GLU A 569 20.53 24.25 32.06
CA GLU A 569 19.43 25.21 32.16
C GLU A 569 19.11 25.85 30.79
N ASP A 570 20.13 26.21 30.02
CA ASP A 570 19.97 26.73 28.65
C ASP A 570 19.36 25.67 27.72
N VAL A 571 19.87 24.44 27.78
CA VAL A 571 19.33 23.30 27.00
C VAL A 571 17.87 23.06 27.35
N ASN A 572 17.54 23.07 28.65
CA ASN A 572 16.18 22.86 29.13
C ASN A 572 15.22 23.98 28.67
N ALA A 573 15.67 25.23 28.72
CA ALA A 573 14.88 26.40 28.32
C ALA A 573 14.54 26.36 26.82
N ILE A 574 15.52 26.06 25.96
CA ILE A 574 15.30 25.94 24.51
C ILE A 574 14.36 24.76 24.21
N ALA A 575 14.58 23.61 24.85
CA ALA A 575 13.70 22.45 24.68
C ALA A 575 12.26 22.72 25.16
N PHE A 576 12.08 23.50 26.23
CA PHE A 576 10.76 23.90 26.73
C PHE A 576 10.02 24.81 25.75
N GLU A 577 10.73 25.72 25.07
CA GLU A 577 10.15 26.55 24.01
C GLU A 577 9.67 25.71 22.81
N CYS A 578 10.47 24.71 22.40
CA CYS A 578 10.08 23.76 21.36
C CYS A 578 8.79 23.01 21.72
N GLU A 579 8.65 22.58 22.98
CA GLU A 579 7.47 21.87 23.49
C GLU A 579 6.24 22.78 23.60
N LYS A 580 6.40 24.07 23.92
CA LYS A 580 5.29 25.04 23.92
C LYS A 580 4.65 25.18 22.55
N ILE A 581 5.47 25.12 21.50
CA ILE A 581 4.99 25.27 20.12
C ILE A 581 4.40 23.96 19.59
N ALA A 582 4.95 22.81 20.00
CA ALA A 582 4.41 21.50 19.64
C ALA A 582 3.08 21.18 20.34
N HIS A 583 2.94 21.56 21.62
CA HIS A 583 1.84 21.08 22.49
C HIS A 583 1.01 22.20 23.16
N GLY A 584 1.31 23.47 22.89
CA GLY A 584 0.58 24.64 23.39
C GLY A 584 0.83 24.94 24.87
N THR A 585 0.31 24.09 25.75
CA THR A 585 0.45 24.23 27.22
C THR A 585 1.17 23.02 27.83
N PRO A 586 2.49 22.87 27.59
CA PRO A 586 3.27 21.78 28.18
C PRO A 586 3.37 21.94 29.70
N SER A 587 3.42 20.83 30.43
CA SER A 587 3.69 20.84 31.88
C SER A 587 5.13 21.15 32.22
N GLY A 588 6.06 20.92 31.28
CA GLY A 588 7.51 21.08 31.48
C GLY A 588 8.23 19.80 31.89
N ILE A 589 7.52 18.70 32.16
CA ILE A 589 8.16 17.45 32.60
C ILE A 589 8.99 16.78 31.51
N ASP A 590 8.57 16.89 30.24
CA ASP A 590 9.19 16.20 29.10
C ASP A 590 10.59 16.72 28.82
N ASN A 591 10.75 18.05 28.70
CA ASN A 591 12.05 18.69 28.54
C ASN A 591 12.91 18.53 29.80
N THR A 592 12.34 18.62 31.01
CA THR A 592 13.07 18.41 32.26
C THR A 592 13.64 17.00 32.34
N MET A 593 12.84 15.96 32.07
CA MET A 593 13.33 14.57 32.01
C MET A 593 14.38 14.39 30.93
N ALA A 594 14.13 14.90 29.72
CA ALA A 594 15.03 14.78 28.59
C ALA A 594 16.39 15.43 28.81
N THR A 595 16.43 16.53 29.58
CA THR A 595 17.65 17.28 29.86
C THR A 595 18.41 16.66 31.03
N TYR A 596 17.80 16.58 32.21
CA TYR A 596 18.51 16.24 33.43
C TYR A 596 18.68 14.74 33.64
N GLY A 597 17.80 13.90 33.07
CA GLY A 597 17.94 12.45 33.16
C GLY A 597 17.90 11.91 34.60
N LYS A 598 17.11 12.52 35.49
CA LYS A 598 17.03 12.16 36.92
C LYS A 598 15.65 11.60 37.28
N PHE A 599 15.60 10.72 38.28
CA PHE A 599 14.33 10.26 38.85
C PHE A 599 13.78 11.35 39.79
N LEU A 600 12.66 11.98 39.42
CA LEU A 600 12.17 13.20 40.07
C LEU A 600 10.73 13.09 40.55
N LEU A 601 10.47 13.75 41.69
CA LEU A 601 9.18 14.33 42.03
C LEU A 601 9.15 15.74 41.43
N TYR A 602 8.22 15.98 40.52
CA TYR A 602 8.08 17.21 39.76
C TYR A 602 6.74 17.88 40.00
N ARG A 603 6.73 19.21 40.03
CA ARG A 603 5.52 20.04 39.94
C ARG A 603 5.83 21.24 39.06
N ARG A 604 4.94 21.55 38.11
CA ARG A 604 5.11 22.73 37.24
C ARG A 604 5.10 24.02 38.06
N ALA A 605 5.71 25.07 37.53
CA ALA A 605 5.55 26.41 38.08
C ALA A 605 4.09 26.87 37.92
N GLN A 606 3.51 27.44 38.98
CA GLN A 606 2.13 27.91 39.02
C GLN A 606 1.96 28.98 40.10
N ASN A 607 1.09 29.96 39.87
CA ASN A 607 0.70 31.00 40.84
C ASN A 607 1.88 31.76 41.49
N GLY A 608 2.97 31.97 40.75
CA GLY A 608 4.18 32.64 41.26
C GLY A 608 5.15 31.73 42.01
N GLU A 609 4.81 30.46 42.24
CA GLU A 609 5.73 29.47 42.80
C GLU A 609 6.61 28.86 41.70
N PRO A 610 7.92 28.69 41.95
CA PRO A 610 8.82 28.05 40.99
C PRO A 610 8.49 26.56 40.83
N ALA A 611 8.94 25.97 39.71
CA ALA A 611 8.79 24.54 39.49
C ALA A 611 9.53 23.76 40.59
N LEU A 612 8.87 22.74 41.14
CA LEU A 612 9.49 21.83 42.10
C LEU A 612 10.21 20.72 41.33
N MET A 613 11.49 20.52 41.60
CA MET A 613 12.28 19.41 41.09
C MET A 613 13.04 18.77 42.24
N ARG A 614 12.53 17.65 42.75
CA ARG A 614 13.16 16.93 43.87
C ARG A 614 13.57 15.54 43.44
N GLU A 615 14.87 15.27 43.51
CA GLU A 615 15.42 13.95 43.19
C GLU A 615 14.91 12.89 44.18
N ILE A 616 14.40 11.79 43.64
CA ILE A 616 13.95 10.62 44.40
C ILE A 616 15.11 9.64 44.45
N LYS A 617 15.65 9.43 45.64
CA LYS A 617 16.66 8.40 45.90
C LYS A 617 15.97 7.14 46.40
N VAL A 618 16.20 6.03 45.72
CA VAL A 618 15.67 4.72 46.06
C VAL A 618 16.75 3.81 46.63
N LYS A 619 16.36 2.81 47.43
CA LYS A 619 17.31 1.87 48.05
C LYS A 619 17.95 0.94 47.02
N LYS A 620 17.21 0.58 45.97
CA LYS A 620 17.66 -0.24 44.83
C LYS A 620 16.97 0.30 43.57
N PRO A 621 17.48 -0.01 42.37
CA PRO A 621 16.77 0.31 41.14
C PRO A 621 15.40 -0.38 41.09
N LEU A 622 14.36 0.35 40.68
CA LEU A 622 13.02 -0.18 40.48
C LEU A 622 13.00 -1.07 39.23
N PRO A 623 12.57 -2.35 39.34
CA PRO A 623 12.42 -3.22 38.18
C PRO A 623 11.12 -2.89 37.45
N LEU A 624 11.23 -2.20 36.31
CA LEU A 624 10.09 -1.79 35.49
C LEU A 624 10.10 -2.46 34.11
N VAL A 625 8.90 -2.72 33.59
CA VAL A 625 8.69 -3.11 32.19
C VAL A 625 7.84 -2.04 31.52
N ILE A 626 8.31 -1.55 30.37
CA ILE A 626 7.52 -0.68 29.50
C ILE A 626 6.98 -1.54 28.35
N GLY A 627 5.65 -1.65 28.26
CA GLY A 627 4.94 -2.37 27.19
C GLY A 627 4.36 -1.39 26.18
N MET A 628 4.47 -1.67 24.89
CA MET A 628 4.07 -0.78 23.80
C MET A 628 2.91 -1.37 23.00
N SER A 629 1.85 -0.60 22.83
CA SER A 629 0.62 -1.03 22.14
C SER A 629 0.73 -1.14 20.62
N GLY A 630 1.81 -0.63 20.01
CA GLY A 630 1.94 -0.55 18.55
C GLY A 630 1.05 0.52 17.90
N LYS A 631 0.15 1.17 18.66
CA LYS A 631 -0.66 2.31 18.21
C LYS A 631 -0.01 3.62 18.61
N GLU A 632 0.09 4.55 17.66
CA GLU A 632 0.57 5.91 17.93
C GLU A 632 -0.34 6.59 18.96
N SER A 633 0.27 7.21 19.97
CA SER A 633 -0.49 7.99 20.96
C SER A 633 -0.96 9.30 20.33
N LEU A 634 -2.27 9.55 20.35
CA LEU A 634 -2.88 10.85 20.01
C LEU A 634 -2.76 11.84 21.19
N THR A 635 -1.57 11.96 21.81
CA THR A 635 -1.34 12.73 23.05
C THR A 635 -1.96 14.14 23.02
N ALA A 636 -1.79 14.89 21.92
CA ALA A 636 -2.34 16.24 21.79
C ALA A 636 -3.88 16.26 21.78
N ARG A 637 -4.51 15.27 21.14
CA ARG A 637 -5.96 15.11 21.14
C ARG A 637 -6.47 14.71 22.52
N THR A 638 -5.87 13.70 23.14
CA THR A 638 -6.27 13.23 24.47
C THR A 638 -6.16 14.33 25.53
N VAL A 639 -5.08 15.11 25.51
CA VAL A 639 -4.92 16.29 26.39
C VAL A 639 -5.95 17.38 26.06
N GLY A 640 -6.24 17.60 24.77
CA GLY A 640 -7.30 18.51 24.31
C GLY A 640 -8.68 18.11 24.81
N ASP A 641 -9.05 16.84 24.67
CA ASP A 641 -10.34 16.28 25.10
C ASP A 641 -10.52 16.42 26.61
N VAL A 642 -9.46 16.15 27.41
CA VAL A 642 -9.48 16.37 28.86
C VAL A 642 -9.63 17.86 29.20
N ARG A 643 -8.94 18.74 28.47
CA ARG A 643 -9.06 20.19 28.68
C ARG A 643 -10.47 20.70 28.37
N GLU A 644 -11.07 20.27 27.27
CA GLU A 644 -12.45 20.62 26.92
C GLU A 644 -13.43 20.12 27.98
N ALA A 645 -13.24 18.91 28.49
CA ALA A 645 -14.10 18.34 29.50
C ALA A 645 -13.94 19.05 30.87
N TRP A 646 -12.71 19.42 31.25
CA TRP A 646 -12.45 20.28 32.42
C TRP A 646 -13.11 21.65 32.27
N GLN A 647 -13.09 22.27 31.09
CA GLN A 647 -13.77 23.56 30.86
C GLN A 647 -15.29 23.45 31.00
N ARG A 648 -15.89 22.29 30.70
CA ARG A 648 -17.33 22.05 30.86
C ARG A 648 -17.72 21.82 32.32
N ASP A 649 -16.89 21.13 33.10
CA ASP A 649 -17.11 20.92 34.54
C ASP A 649 -15.79 20.99 35.33
N PRO A 650 -15.34 22.21 35.68
CA PRO A 650 -14.07 22.39 36.38
C PRO A 650 -14.04 21.70 37.74
N LYS A 651 -15.16 21.74 38.49
CA LYS A 651 -15.23 21.20 39.85
C LYS A 651 -15.07 19.68 39.88
N LEU A 652 -15.67 18.98 38.91
CA LEU A 652 -15.51 17.53 38.81
C LEU A 652 -14.06 17.14 38.49
N TYR A 653 -13.49 17.77 37.47
CA TYR A 653 -12.14 17.44 37.00
C TYR A 653 -11.05 17.87 38.00
N GLU A 654 -11.24 18.98 38.73
CA GLU A 654 -10.35 19.36 39.84
C GLU A 654 -10.33 18.30 40.95
N ARG A 655 -11.46 17.67 41.29
CA ARG A 655 -11.47 16.53 42.23
C ARG A 655 -10.66 15.35 41.70
N ILE A 656 -10.78 15.04 40.41
CA ILE A 656 -10.01 13.97 39.78
C ILE A 656 -8.51 14.28 39.80
N PHE A 657 -8.12 15.53 39.50
CA PHE A 657 -6.72 15.95 39.55
C PHE A 657 -6.16 15.95 40.97
N ASN A 658 -6.97 16.30 41.97
CA ASN A 658 -6.60 16.20 43.39
C ASN A 658 -6.42 14.73 43.82
N GLU A 659 -7.31 13.82 43.40
CA GLU A 659 -7.17 12.39 43.67
C GLU A 659 -5.85 11.84 43.07
N ILE A 660 -5.53 12.21 41.83
CA ILE A 660 -4.26 11.83 41.20
C ILE A 660 -3.06 12.41 41.98
N ASP A 661 -3.17 13.64 42.50
CA ASP A 661 -2.12 14.27 43.32
C ASP A 661 -1.90 13.53 44.64
N GLU A 662 -2.98 13.20 45.35
CA GLU A 662 -2.94 12.44 46.60
C GLU A 662 -2.32 11.06 46.41
N LEU A 663 -2.71 10.35 45.34
CA LEU A 663 -2.10 9.07 44.95
C LEU A 663 -0.61 9.24 44.64
N THR A 664 -0.23 10.32 43.97
CA THR A 664 1.17 10.61 43.62
C THR A 664 2.01 10.88 44.88
N LEU A 665 1.51 11.67 45.82
CA LEU A 665 2.21 11.94 47.08
C LEU A 665 2.27 10.70 47.99
N ALA A 666 1.24 9.86 47.98
CA ALA A 666 1.26 8.57 48.66
C ALA A 666 2.31 7.62 48.04
N ALA A 667 2.42 7.59 46.72
CA ALA A 667 3.41 6.80 46.00
C ALA A 667 4.83 7.29 46.28
N TRP A 668 5.03 8.61 46.41
CA TRP A 668 6.31 9.18 46.82
C TRP A 668 6.74 8.71 48.22
N LYS A 669 5.80 8.67 49.19
CA LYS A 669 6.06 8.11 50.53
C LYS A 669 6.35 6.60 50.48
N ALA A 670 5.61 5.84 49.66
CA ALA A 670 5.84 4.41 49.47
C ALA A 670 7.25 4.13 48.89
N LEU A 671 7.68 4.93 47.92
CA LEU A 671 9.03 4.87 47.35
C LEU A 671 10.12 5.14 48.41
N GLN A 672 9.91 6.13 49.28
CA GLN A 672 10.84 6.43 50.38
C GLN A 672 10.92 5.29 51.40
N ALA A 673 9.78 4.66 51.72
CA ALA A 673 9.71 3.51 52.61
C ALA A 673 10.26 2.22 51.98
N TRP A 674 10.36 2.18 50.64
CA TRP A 674 10.64 0.98 49.84
C TRP A 674 9.51 -0.06 49.89
N ASP A 675 8.27 0.42 49.96
CA ASP A 675 7.05 -0.40 49.96
C ASP A 675 6.51 -0.57 48.53
N LEU A 676 7.09 -1.53 47.80
CA LEU A 676 6.75 -1.81 46.40
C LEU A 676 5.33 -2.38 46.21
N PRO A 677 4.80 -3.25 47.09
CA PRO A 677 3.39 -3.67 47.01
C PRO A 677 2.45 -2.48 47.09
N ARG A 678 2.65 -1.58 48.08
CA ARG A 678 1.82 -0.37 48.20
C ARG A 678 1.94 0.54 46.97
N LEU A 679 3.14 0.68 46.41
CA LEU A 679 3.35 1.43 45.17
C LEU A 679 2.56 0.81 44.00
N GLY A 680 2.56 -0.52 43.88
CA GLY A 680 1.81 -1.24 42.87
C GLY A 680 0.29 -1.01 42.96
N ASP A 681 -0.25 -1.07 44.18
CA ASP A 681 -1.66 -0.76 44.44
C ASP A 681 -2.02 0.66 44.00
N LEU A 682 -1.19 1.65 44.36
CA LEU A 682 -1.40 3.05 43.99
C LEU A 682 -1.32 3.25 42.48
N MET A 683 -0.43 2.55 41.77
CA MET A 683 -0.39 2.55 40.30
C MET A 683 -1.68 1.99 39.69
N ASN A 684 -2.22 0.91 40.25
CA ASN A 684 -3.45 0.29 39.75
C ASN A 684 -4.68 1.18 39.96
N VAL A 685 -4.81 1.81 41.14
CA VAL A 685 -5.87 2.78 41.42
C VAL A 685 -5.75 3.98 40.49
N CYS A 686 -4.54 4.51 40.32
CA CYS A 686 -4.29 5.63 39.40
C CYS A 686 -4.70 5.29 37.95
N HIS A 687 -4.44 4.07 37.47
CA HIS A 687 -4.93 3.62 36.15
C HIS A 687 -6.45 3.68 36.01
N GLY A 688 -7.18 3.27 37.05
CA GLY A 688 -8.64 3.37 37.07
C GLY A 688 -9.14 4.81 37.01
N VAL A 689 -8.49 5.73 37.74
CA VAL A 689 -8.81 7.16 37.71
C VAL A 689 -8.53 7.76 36.32
N LEU A 690 -7.44 7.36 35.67
CA LEU A 690 -7.10 7.78 34.31
C LEU A 690 -8.09 7.23 33.27
N ASN A 691 -8.59 6.01 33.45
CA ASN A 691 -9.68 5.49 32.62
C ASN A 691 -10.94 6.35 32.78
N GLY A 692 -11.24 6.83 34.00
CA GLY A 692 -12.30 7.80 34.27
C GLY A 692 -12.14 9.14 33.51
N LEU A 693 -10.91 9.57 33.25
CA LEU A 693 -10.59 10.71 32.37
C LEU A 693 -10.74 10.41 30.87
N LYS A 694 -11.09 9.17 30.50
CA LYS A 694 -11.20 8.65 29.12
C LYS A 694 -9.91 8.73 28.32
N VAL A 695 -8.77 8.62 29.01
CA VAL A 695 -7.45 8.69 28.36
C VAL A 695 -6.85 7.31 28.05
N SER A 696 -7.49 6.22 28.47
CA SER A 696 -7.05 4.85 28.14
C SER A 696 -7.64 4.35 26.81
N SER A 697 -7.15 3.22 26.31
CA SER A 697 -7.65 2.53 25.12
C SER A 697 -7.70 1.02 25.35
N TRP A 698 -8.44 0.31 24.48
CA TRP A 698 -8.51 -1.16 24.53
C TRP A 698 -7.12 -1.82 24.61
N GLU A 699 -6.17 -1.35 23.81
CA GLU A 699 -4.82 -1.93 23.75
C GLU A 699 -4.02 -1.66 25.03
N LEU A 700 -4.21 -0.48 25.65
CA LEU A 700 -3.58 -0.17 26.93
C LEU A 700 -4.19 -1.01 28.05
N GLU A 701 -5.51 -1.21 28.05
CA GLU A 701 -6.18 -2.10 29.01
C GLU A 701 -5.71 -3.55 28.88
N GLU A 702 -5.60 -4.05 27.64
CA GLU A 702 -5.09 -5.41 27.38
C GLU A 702 -3.65 -5.56 27.88
N LEU A 703 -2.77 -4.61 27.58
CA LEU A 703 -1.38 -4.61 28.06
C LEU A 703 -1.29 -4.59 29.59
N VAL A 704 -2.09 -3.74 30.25
CA VAL A 704 -2.15 -3.66 31.72
C VAL A 704 -2.62 -4.97 32.32
N GLN A 705 -3.65 -5.58 31.73
CA GLN A 705 -4.18 -6.86 32.18
C GLN A 705 -3.13 -7.97 32.04
N ILE A 706 -2.48 -8.09 30.87
CA ILE A 706 -1.40 -9.06 30.63
C ILE A 706 -0.28 -8.89 31.65
N ALA A 707 0.15 -7.65 31.92
CA ALA A 707 1.23 -7.40 32.86
C ALA A 707 0.87 -7.82 34.29
N ARG A 708 -0.36 -7.52 34.75
CA ARG A 708 -0.85 -7.93 36.08
C ARG A 708 -1.00 -9.45 36.19
N ASP A 709 -1.57 -10.09 35.18
CA ASP A 709 -1.73 -11.56 35.15
C ASP A 709 -0.38 -12.28 35.14
N ALA A 710 0.65 -11.64 34.59
CA ALA A 710 2.03 -12.14 34.57
C ALA A 710 2.83 -11.80 35.84
N GLY A 711 2.21 -11.20 36.87
CA GLY A 711 2.82 -10.96 38.18
C GLY A 711 3.35 -9.55 38.43
N ALA A 712 2.97 -8.55 37.63
CA ALA A 712 3.28 -7.16 37.97
C ALA A 712 2.51 -6.71 39.22
N ALA A 713 3.21 -6.13 40.21
CA ALA A 713 2.60 -5.58 41.41
C ALA A 713 1.65 -4.41 41.09
N GLY A 714 1.96 -3.65 40.05
CA GLY A 714 1.05 -2.66 39.49
C GLY A 714 1.42 -2.31 38.06
N ALA A 715 0.40 -2.04 37.24
CA ALA A 715 0.58 -1.65 35.84
C ALA A 715 -0.44 -0.59 35.44
N LYS A 716 -0.02 0.35 34.60
CA LYS A 716 -0.84 1.45 34.14
C LYS A 716 -0.32 2.06 32.85
N LEU A 717 -1.15 2.84 32.16
CA LEU A 717 -0.68 3.68 31.04
C LEU A 717 0.39 4.68 31.51
N THR A 718 1.26 5.12 30.59
CA THR A 718 2.22 6.20 30.83
C THR A 718 2.21 7.18 29.66
N GLY A 719 2.28 8.48 29.96
CA GLY A 719 2.26 9.54 28.95
C GLY A 719 0.85 10.06 28.65
N GLY A 720 0.59 10.41 27.38
CA GLY A 720 -0.62 11.12 26.98
C GLY A 720 -1.90 10.28 26.86
N GLY A 721 -1.79 8.95 26.79
CA GLY A 721 -2.95 8.07 26.57
C GLY A 721 -3.47 8.03 25.13
N GLY A 722 -4.59 7.33 24.90
CA GLY A 722 -5.22 7.13 23.59
C GLY A 722 -4.42 6.23 22.63
N GLY A 723 -3.62 5.31 23.19
CA GLY A 723 -2.53 4.58 22.52
C GLY A 723 -1.20 4.79 23.25
N GLY A 724 -0.09 4.27 22.73
CA GLY A 724 1.25 4.47 23.32
C GLY A 724 1.74 3.31 24.19
N SER A 725 2.13 3.58 25.44
CA SER A 725 2.80 2.61 26.32
C SER A 725 2.18 2.49 27.69
N ILE A 726 2.43 1.35 28.34
CA ILE A 726 2.20 1.10 29.76
C ILE A 726 3.53 1.02 30.50
N VAL A 727 3.48 1.21 31.82
CA VAL A 727 4.57 0.89 32.75
C VAL A 727 4.08 -0.11 33.79
N ALA A 728 4.86 -1.14 34.03
CA ALA A 728 4.57 -2.21 34.99
C ALA A 728 5.71 -2.36 36.01
N LEU A 729 5.37 -2.37 37.29
CA LEU A 729 6.28 -2.61 38.41
C LEU A 729 6.39 -4.12 38.67
N CYS A 730 7.61 -4.66 38.62
CA CYS A 730 7.86 -6.10 38.64
C CYS A 730 8.84 -6.50 39.77
N PRO A 731 8.44 -6.46 41.06
CA PRO A 731 9.35 -6.72 42.18
C PRO A 731 10.03 -8.10 42.13
N ASP A 732 9.33 -9.10 41.59
CA ASP A 732 9.78 -10.49 41.52
C ASP A 732 10.51 -10.84 40.20
N GLY A 733 10.77 -9.83 39.36
CA GLY A 733 11.51 -9.97 38.11
C GLY A 733 10.70 -9.58 36.86
N THR A 734 11.39 -9.04 35.86
CA THR A 734 10.81 -8.45 34.64
C THR A 734 10.47 -9.50 33.57
N GLN A 735 11.14 -10.65 33.59
CA GLN A 735 11.06 -11.66 32.51
C GLN A 735 9.66 -12.26 32.30
N PRO A 736 8.90 -12.65 33.35
CA PRO A 736 7.56 -13.21 33.15
C PRO A 736 6.62 -12.24 32.43
N VAL A 737 6.63 -10.97 32.85
CA VAL A 737 5.83 -9.90 32.25
C VAL A 737 6.25 -9.64 30.80
N MET A 738 7.57 -9.56 30.53
CA MET A 738 8.06 -9.37 29.16
C MET A 738 7.73 -10.54 28.23
N ALA A 739 7.82 -11.78 28.73
CA ALA A 739 7.48 -12.97 27.95
C ALA A 739 5.99 -13.01 27.62
N ALA A 740 5.12 -12.68 28.59
CA ALA A 740 3.68 -12.62 28.39
C ALA A 740 3.31 -11.58 27.32
N LEU A 741 3.87 -10.37 27.41
CA LEU A 741 3.66 -9.30 26.43
C LEU A 741 4.12 -9.70 25.02
N ARG A 742 5.32 -10.26 24.89
CA ARG A 742 5.88 -10.71 23.59
C ARG A 742 5.08 -11.85 22.98
N SER A 743 4.56 -12.78 23.78
CA SER A 743 3.75 -13.90 23.30
C SER A 743 2.46 -13.46 22.60
N ARG A 744 1.96 -12.27 22.96
CA ARG A 744 0.78 -11.61 22.37
C ARG A 744 1.13 -10.63 21.24
N GLY A 745 2.40 -10.58 20.82
CA GLY A 745 2.86 -9.72 19.73
C GLY A 745 3.21 -8.29 20.13
N TYR A 746 3.22 -7.97 21.42
CA TYR A 746 3.56 -6.63 21.90
C TYR A 746 5.06 -6.43 22.08
N GLN A 747 5.54 -5.22 21.76
CA GLN A 747 6.92 -4.82 22.04
C GLN A 747 7.05 -4.40 23.50
N CYS A 748 8.18 -4.75 24.14
CA CYS A 748 8.45 -4.36 25.52
C CYS A 748 9.95 -4.21 25.79
N MET A 749 10.29 -3.36 26.77
CA MET A 749 11.64 -3.16 27.26
C MET A 749 11.69 -3.21 28.79
N GLU A 750 12.79 -3.72 29.33
CA GLU A 750 13.13 -3.60 30.74
C GLU A 750 13.77 -2.23 30.99
N VAL A 751 13.39 -1.59 32.09
CA VAL A 751 13.98 -0.33 32.55
C VAL A 751 14.24 -0.45 34.04
N GLN A 752 15.47 -0.14 34.47
CA GLN A 752 15.82 -0.01 35.87
C GLN A 752 15.96 1.46 36.23
N VAL A 753 15.19 1.91 37.22
CA VAL A 753 15.10 3.33 37.60
C VAL A 753 15.56 3.55 39.02
N GLY A 754 16.47 4.51 39.17
CA GLY A 754 16.84 5.11 40.45
C GLY A 754 18.04 4.48 41.13
#